data_AF-A0A9E0HM61-F1
#
_entry.id   AF-A0A9E0HM61-F1
#
_cell.length_a   1.000
_cell.length_b   1.000
_cell.length_c   1.000
_cell.angle_alpha   90.00
_cell.angle_beta   90.00
_cell.angle_gamma   90.00
#
_symmetry.space_group_name_H-M   'P 1'
#
loop_
_entity.id
_entity.type
_entity.pdbx_description
1 polymer ?
#
loop_
_entity_poly.entity_id
_entity_poly.type
_entity_poly.pdbx_seq_one_letter_code
_entity_poly.pdbx_strand_id
1 'polypeptide(L)'
;QWHALLPLVENALASDGSVLLVGDAKQAIYRWRNGEARQFEAFPKVFRKELLLRGLEVERVLQSAHVPARPLMENYRSAKAIIAFNNEVTGVLKRELDPQERRMYDRHEQEAKRGTEGYVEVSCYGSDKKRGEEAGDEEDDDGDPAPMLLLVQAVQECLADGFRPGDIAVLVRTGAQGAKAGHHLAMQGWNVVAPDGLTLGNAPQALAVMHLLGWLHHPTDEHAALAAQSIAVVHAAAATVDPFANGAHPRQVMRRWKQDHPQVQARLPLVPLLAQVMQALGRDPATDVFLMALINEAHAFTKAGGDDLPGFLEHWGRTGHARSVGGNPGADTIQVMTIHKAKGLQFPVVVIPEAGKAPKGGQGERTWIKPVPPIEDLPVALVTRTKALSAVGIPEVEEEQRLGRLDQLDVLYVALTRPEQRLYLSVPGNGNDFLAKALREHLGLHPGQRYTAGDRNQALPQVNGKDKDHAPAALRLSAQAGAGVRDPGIRLEAPDDWDPANPDPFRSHGRAVHAVLARVRTAADLEDALAREAPVWGLTTEAREALARHLGLLLAKPGLLPFFGEGLVVHTESTLLNAQGQAQRPDRVVKDGDMFRVLDIKTGAPAERHKEQVQGYVQLLREVEGTPVEGFLLYVRNGELVPC
;
A
#
# COMPACT_ATOMS: atom_id res chain seq x y z
N GLN A 1 18.52 -24.00 -0.48
CA GLN A 1 19.12 -23.24 -1.60
C GLN A 1 20.58 -23.64 -1.82
N TRP A 2 21.48 -23.41 -0.85
CA TRP A 2 22.91 -23.80 -1.00
C TRP A 2 23.10 -25.27 -1.39
N HIS A 3 22.43 -26.20 -0.70
CA HIS A 3 22.44 -27.63 -1.07
C HIS A 3 22.06 -27.93 -2.52
N ALA A 4 21.16 -27.15 -3.12
CA ALA A 4 20.76 -27.30 -4.51
C ALA A 4 21.79 -26.73 -5.50
N LEU A 5 22.64 -25.81 -5.04
CA LEU A 5 23.74 -25.26 -5.84
C LEU A 5 24.99 -26.15 -5.80
N LEU A 6 25.16 -27.00 -4.77
CA LEU A 6 26.33 -27.86 -4.61
C LEU A 6 26.66 -28.69 -5.87
N PRO A 7 25.70 -29.33 -6.57
CA PRO A 7 26.02 -30.05 -7.80
C PRO A 7 26.59 -29.16 -8.92
N LEU A 8 26.15 -27.90 -9.01
CA LEU A 8 26.68 -26.93 -9.97
C LEU A 8 28.09 -26.49 -9.58
N VAL A 9 28.33 -26.31 -8.29
CA VAL A 9 29.65 -26.00 -7.75
C VAL A 9 30.63 -27.16 -8.02
N GLU A 10 30.22 -28.40 -7.72
CA GLU A 10 31.01 -29.59 -8.04
C GLU A 10 31.33 -29.68 -9.54
N ASN A 11 30.34 -29.48 -10.41
CA ASN A 11 30.55 -29.54 -11.86
C ASN A 11 31.52 -28.45 -12.35
N ALA A 12 31.40 -27.23 -11.84
CA ALA A 12 32.30 -26.14 -12.17
C ALA A 12 33.75 -26.45 -11.73
N LEU A 13 33.93 -26.95 -10.50
CA LEU A 13 35.24 -27.31 -9.97
C LEU A 13 35.86 -28.53 -10.68
N ALA A 14 35.05 -29.44 -11.22
CA ALA A 14 35.51 -30.59 -11.98
C ALA A 14 35.91 -30.28 -13.44
N SER A 15 35.49 -29.13 -13.98
CA SER A 15 35.67 -28.74 -15.38
C SER A 15 36.69 -27.61 -15.56
N ASP A 16 37.73 -27.56 -14.71
CA ASP A 16 38.72 -26.46 -14.64
C ASP A 16 38.10 -25.04 -14.45
N GLY A 17 36.85 -24.98 -13.97
CA GLY A 17 36.15 -23.74 -13.67
C GLY A 17 36.46 -23.22 -12.26
N SER A 18 35.89 -22.06 -11.92
CA SER A 18 35.99 -21.48 -10.58
C SER A 18 34.64 -20.97 -10.08
N VAL A 19 34.46 -20.97 -8.76
CA VAL A 19 33.28 -20.42 -8.09
C VAL A 19 33.75 -19.38 -7.08
N LEU A 20 33.26 -18.15 -7.24
CA LEU A 20 33.52 -17.06 -6.30
C LEU A 20 32.31 -16.85 -5.39
N LEU A 21 32.54 -16.97 -4.08
CA LEU A 21 31.53 -16.69 -3.05
C LEU A 21 31.86 -15.35 -2.39
N VAL A 22 30.91 -14.43 -2.41
CA VAL A 22 31.00 -13.13 -1.75
C VAL A 22 29.83 -12.95 -0.79
N GLY A 23 30.10 -12.43 0.40
CA GLY A 23 29.06 -12.22 1.40
C GLY A 23 29.63 -11.64 2.68
N ASP A 24 28.73 -11.13 3.52
CA ASP A 24 29.03 -10.67 4.86
C ASP A 24 28.03 -11.33 5.82
N ALA A 25 28.54 -12.20 6.68
CA ALA A 25 27.72 -12.89 7.67
C ALA A 25 26.97 -11.86 8.55
N LYS A 26 27.63 -10.78 8.98
CA LYS A 26 27.05 -9.72 9.86
C LYS A 26 25.82 -9.01 9.28
N GLN A 27 25.53 -9.23 8.00
CA GLN A 27 24.37 -8.66 7.31
C GLN A 27 23.28 -9.71 7.02
N ALA A 28 23.30 -10.88 7.68
CA ALA A 28 22.44 -12.03 7.38
C ALA A 28 21.01 -11.92 7.97
N ILE A 29 20.26 -10.91 7.54
CA ILE A 29 18.92 -10.57 8.09
C ILE A 29 17.72 -11.36 7.53
N TYR A 30 17.92 -12.55 6.94
CA TYR A 30 16.84 -13.34 6.31
C TYR A 30 16.68 -14.74 6.91
N ARG A 31 17.02 -14.92 8.19
CA ARG A 31 16.87 -16.21 8.88
C ARG A 31 15.42 -16.72 8.90
N TRP A 32 14.43 -15.82 8.98
CA TRP A 32 13.00 -16.15 8.86
C TRP A 32 12.60 -16.76 7.50
N ARG A 33 13.45 -16.64 6.47
CA ARG A 33 13.32 -17.34 5.18
C ARG A 33 14.21 -18.60 5.09
N ASN A 34 14.65 -19.12 6.24
CA ASN A 34 15.64 -20.19 6.38
C ASN A 34 17.03 -19.83 5.81
N GLY A 35 17.41 -18.54 5.88
CA GLY A 35 18.79 -18.12 5.62
C GLY A 35 19.72 -18.59 6.75
N GLU A 36 20.85 -19.20 6.41
CA GLU A 36 21.80 -19.76 7.38
C GLU A 36 23.15 -19.06 7.30
N ALA A 37 23.41 -18.16 8.26
CA ALA A 37 24.64 -17.38 8.30
C ALA A 37 25.86 -18.21 8.69
N ARG A 38 25.66 -19.27 9.49
CA ARG A 38 26.75 -20.16 9.93
C ARG A 38 27.38 -20.91 8.77
N GLN A 39 26.66 -21.08 7.66
CA GLN A 39 27.22 -21.64 6.44
C GLN A 39 28.36 -20.78 5.87
N PHE A 40 28.29 -19.45 6.01
CA PHE A 40 29.39 -18.57 5.59
C PHE A 40 30.56 -18.62 6.58
N GLU A 41 30.27 -18.63 7.89
CA GLU A 41 31.32 -18.69 8.93
C GLU A 41 32.10 -20.01 8.90
N ALA A 42 31.40 -21.13 8.74
CA ALA A 42 31.99 -22.46 8.76
C ALA A 42 32.54 -22.90 7.40
N PHE A 43 32.38 -22.11 6.34
CA PHE A 43 32.85 -22.45 5.00
C PHE A 43 34.36 -22.74 5.02
N PRO A 44 34.86 -23.82 4.35
CA PRO A 44 34.20 -24.68 3.36
C PRO A 44 33.40 -25.87 3.91
N LYS A 45 33.12 -25.95 5.22
CA LYS A 45 32.25 -27.00 5.76
C LYS A 45 30.82 -26.85 5.26
N VAL A 46 30.14 -27.96 5.04
CA VAL A 46 28.76 -27.98 4.56
C VAL A 46 27.82 -28.09 5.75
N PHE A 47 26.97 -27.08 5.95
CA PHE A 47 25.95 -27.08 6.99
C PHE A 47 24.90 -28.16 6.71
N ARG A 48 24.52 -28.93 7.73
CA ARG A 48 23.59 -30.06 7.65
C ARG A 48 23.89 -31.04 6.51
N LYS A 49 25.17 -31.39 6.32
CA LYS A 49 25.61 -32.31 5.27
C LYS A 49 25.05 -33.73 5.40
N GLU A 50 24.62 -34.11 6.60
CA GLU A 50 23.91 -35.36 6.89
C GLU A 50 22.58 -35.49 6.13
N LEU A 51 22.02 -34.38 5.64
CA LEU A 51 20.83 -34.39 4.77
C LEU A 51 21.17 -34.70 3.30
N LEU A 52 22.46 -34.78 2.94
CA LEU A 52 22.92 -35.01 1.59
C LEU A 52 23.46 -36.44 1.43
N LEU A 53 23.00 -37.13 0.39
CA LEU A 53 23.47 -38.49 0.04
C LEU A 53 25.01 -38.60 -0.03
N ARG A 54 25.68 -37.56 -0.54
CA ARG A 54 27.15 -37.48 -0.68
C ARG A 54 27.77 -36.34 0.12
N GLY A 55 27.16 -35.93 1.24
CA GLY A 55 27.55 -34.70 1.96
C GLY A 55 29.02 -34.65 2.39
N LEU A 56 29.61 -35.78 2.80
CA LEU A 56 31.02 -35.87 3.18
C LEU A 56 31.97 -35.72 1.98
N GLU A 57 31.60 -36.28 0.83
CA GLU A 57 32.39 -36.18 -0.40
C GLU A 57 32.37 -34.74 -0.92
N VAL A 58 31.18 -34.13 -0.97
CA VAL A 58 30.98 -32.73 -1.38
C VAL A 58 31.84 -31.80 -0.52
N GLU A 59 31.79 -31.96 0.80
CA GLU A 59 32.59 -31.15 1.72
C GLU A 59 34.09 -31.31 1.47
N ARG A 60 34.58 -32.53 1.19
CA ARG A 60 36.00 -32.76 0.87
C ARG A 60 36.41 -32.07 -0.43
N VAL A 61 35.56 -32.10 -1.45
CA VAL A 61 35.79 -31.38 -2.73
C VAL A 61 35.88 -29.87 -2.48
N LEU A 62 34.96 -29.31 -1.69
CA LEU A 62 35.01 -27.90 -1.32
C LEU A 62 36.28 -27.58 -0.53
N GLN A 63 36.66 -28.43 0.43
CA GLN A 63 37.88 -28.24 1.23
C GLN A 63 39.15 -28.27 0.39
N SER A 64 39.25 -29.16 -0.60
CA SER A 64 40.42 -29.26 -1.47
C SER A 64 40.52 -28.09 -2.46
N ALA A 65 39.39 -27.57 -2.94
CA ALA A 65 39.33 -26.45 -3.87
C ALA A 65 39.30 -25.07 -3.19
N HIS A 66 39.07 -25.01 -1.88
CA HIS A 66 38.88 -23.74 -1.19
C HIS A 66 40.17 -22.94 -1.08
N VAL A 67 40.18 -21.78 -1.71
CA VAL A 67 41.20 -20.75 -1.52
C VAL A 67 40.61 -19.65 -0.64
N PRO A 68 41.09 -19.47 0.61
CA PRO A 68 40.58 -18.42 1.47
C PRO A 68 40.98 -17.05 0.92
N ALA A 69 39.99 -16.21 0.64
CA ALA A 69 40.22 -14.81 0.27
C ALA A 69 40.60 -13.99 1.51
N ARG A 70 41.44 -12.97 1.32
CA ARG A 70 41.72 -11.98 2.38
C ARG A 70 40.46 -11.14 2.63
N PRO A 71 40.06 -10.90 3.90
CA PRO A 71 38.96 -10.01 4.21
C PRO A 71 39.18 -8.61 3.63
N LEU A 72 38.12 -8.04 3.05
CA LEU A 72 38.13 -6.65 2.57
C LEU A 72 37.78 -5.73 3.74
N MET A 73 38.80 -5.08 4.31
CA MET A 73 38.65 -4.21 5.48
C MET A 73 38.31 -2.77 5.10
N GLU A 74 38.59 -2.39 3.85
CA GLU A 74 38.50 -1.01 3.37
C GLU A 74 37.06 -0.65 3.00
N ASN A 75 36.54 0.42 3.62
CA ASN A 75 35.22 0.96 3.35
C ASN A 75 35.34 2.26 2.54
N TYR A 76 34.84 2.21 1.30
CA TYR A 76 34.82 3.30 0.32
C TYR A 76 33.50 4.08 0.29
N ARG A 77 32.50 3.63 1.07
CA ARG A 77 31.14 4.16 1.07
C ARG A 77 30.94 5.23 2.14
N SER A 78 31.28 4.91 3.38
CA SER A 78 30.89 5.71 4.54
C SER A 78 32.00 6.66 5.00
N ALA A 79 31.62 7.77 5.61
CA ALA A 79 32.52 8.74 6.20
C ALA A 79 33.21 8.20 7.47
N LYS A 80 34.29 8.86 7.89
CA LYS A 80 35.16 8.40 8.98
C LYS A 80 34.43 8.26 10.31
N ALA A 81 33.65 9.25 10.71
CA ALA A 81 32.91 9.25 11.97
C ALA A 81 31.89 8.10 12.04
N ILE A 82 31.22 7.80 10.92
CA ILE A 82 30.28 6.66 10.82
C ILE A 82 31.03 5.34 10.99
N ILE A 83 32.17 5.16 10.33
CA ILE A 83 32.95 3.92 10.41
C ILE A 83 33.51 3.73 11.82
N ALA A 84 34.06 4.80 12.42
CA ALA A 84 34.57 4.77 13.79
C ALA A 84 33.47 4.42 14.79
N PHE A 85 32.32 5.08 14.69
CA PHE A 85 31.15 4.79 15.51
C PHE A 85 30.68 3.34 15.35
N ASN A 86 30.58 2.85 14.10
CA ASN A 86 30.15 1.48 13.83
C ASN A 86 31.11 0.44 14.40
N ASN A 87 32.42 0.65 14.28
CA ASN A 87 33.43 -0.24 14.86
C ASN A 87 33.30 -0.28 16.38
N GLU A 88 33.22 0.89 17.02
CA GLU A 88 33.09 1.01 18.48
C GLU A 88 31.82 0.34 19.01
N VAL A 89 30.66 0.73 18.47
CA VAL A 89 29.36 0.22 18.92
C VAL A 89 29.24 -1.27 18.64
N THR A 90 29.67 -1.77 17.48
CA THR A 90 29.63 -3.21 17.18
C THR A 90 30.53 -4.00 18.14
N GLY A 91 31.71 -3.47 18.48
CA GLY A 91 32.63 -4.08 19.44
C GLY A 91 32.04 -4.23 20.84
N VAL A 92 31.14 -3.33 21.24
CA VAL A 92 30.40 -3.38 22.50
C VAL A 92 29.20 -4.32 22.39
N LEU A 93 28.33 -4.11 21.39
CA LEU A 93 27.08 -4.85 21.25
C LEU A 93 27.29 -6.35 21.02
N LYS A 94 28.39 -6.77 20.39
CA LYS A 94 28.70 -8.20 20.23
C LYS A 94 28.96 -8.92 21.56
N ARG A 95 29.25 -8.20 22.64
CA ARG A 95 29.42 -8.77 24.00
C ARG A 95 28.09 -9.24 24.59
N GLU A 96 26.98 -8.72 24.09
CA GLU A 96 25.63 -9.16 24.44
C GLU A 96 25.21 -10.45 23.73
N LEU A 97 26.02 -10.94 22.79
CA LEU A 97 25.79 -12.24 22.15
C LEU A 97 26.47 -13.35 22.94
N ASP A 98 25.94 -14.56 22.81
CA ASP A 98 26.60 -15.77 23.28
C ASP A 98 27.96 -15.96 22.60
N PRO A 99 28.97 -16.53 23.29
CA PRO A 99 30.29 -16.76 22.73
C PRO A 99 30.34 -17.49 21.39
N GLN A 100 29.37 -18.36 21.08
CA GLN A 100 29.30 -19.05 19.80
C GLN A 100 28.98 -18.09 18.66
N GLU A 101 27.91 -17.28 18.79
CA GLU A 101 27.49 -16.31 17.77
C GLU A 101 28.40 -15.08 17.70
N ARG A 102 29.07 -14.73 18.80
CA ARG A 102 30.00 -13.58 18.86
C ARG A 102 31.13 -13.66 17.83
N ARG A 103 31.56 -14.87 17.46
CA ARG A 103 32.65 -15.13 16.50
C ARG A 103 32.42 -14.51 15.14
N MET A 104 31.14 -14.41 14.73
CA MET A 104 30.70 -13.77 13.50
C MET A 104 31.10 -12.29 13.41
N TYR A 105 31.36 -11.67 14.56
CA TYR A 105 31.76 -10.27 14.72
C TYR A 105 33.22 -10.09 15.17
N ASP A 106 34.06 -11.13 15.13
CA ASP A 106 35.47 -11.00 15.55
C ASP A 106 36.29 -10.11 14.61
N ARG A 107 35.94 -10.07 13.32
CA ARG A 107 36.59 -9.23 12.30
C ARG A 107 35.60 -8.20 11.72
N HIS A 108 34.89 -7.50 12.58
CA HIS A 108 33.88 -6.53 12.18
C HIS A 108 34.46 -5.15 11.79
N GLU A 109 35.67 -4.84 12.28
CA GLU A 109 36.31 -3.53 12.09
C GLU A 109 36.52 -3.20 10.61
N GLN A 110 36.36 -1.92 10.27
CA GLN A 110 36.59 -1.41 8.92
C GLN A 110 37.49 -0.18 8.93
N GLU A 111 38.22 0.04 7.84
CA GLU A 111 39.08 1.19 7.61
C GLU A 111 38.44 2.17 6.63
N ALA A 112 38.35 3.44 7.01
CA ALA A 112 37.81 4.48 6.14
C ALA A 112 38.79 4.85 5.01
N LYS A 113 38.31 4.83 3.76
CA LYS A 113 39.06 5.35 2.61
C LYS A 113 38.62 6.72 2.12
N ARG A 114 37.41 7.15 2.49
CA ARG A 114 36.94 8.52 2.21
C ARG A 114 37.64 9.53 3.12
N GLY A 115 37.92 10.71 2.57
CA GLY A 115 38.48 11.83 3.33
C GLY A 115 37.46 12.59 4.19
N THR A 116 36.17 12.45 3.88
CA THR A 116 35.05 13.12 4.57
C THR A 116 34.91 12.63 6.01
N GLU A 117 34.72 13.57 6.93
CA GLU A 117 34.57 13.30 8.35
C GLU A 117 33.19 12.70 8.65
N GLY A 118 32.13 13.31 8.12
CA GLY A 118 30.74 12.90 8.36
C GLY A 118 30.27 13.26 9.77
N TYR A 119 29.04 12.87 10.10
CA TYR A 119 28.43 13.17 11.39
C TYR A 119 27.50 12.06 11.86
N VAL A 120 27.59 11.75 13.15
CA VAL A 120 26.72 10.80 13.84
C VAL A 120 26.06 11.52 15.02
N GLU A 121 24.75 11.35 15.17
CA GLU A 121 23.99 11.79 16.33
C GLU A 121 23.15 10.63 16.90
N VAL A 122 23.24 10.43 18.21
CA VAL A 122 22.42 9.48 18.95
C VAL A 122 21.66 10.23 20.05
N SER A 123 20.34 10.26 19.94
CA SER A 123 19.45 10.97 20.86
C SER A 123 18.68 9.99 21.73
N CYS A 124 18.64 10.24 23.04
CA CYS A 124 17.94 9.41 24.02
C CYS A 124 16.60 10.06 24.38
N TYR A 125 15.48 9.38 24.16
CA TYR A 125 14.13 9.92 24.42
C TYR A 125 13.46 9.27 25.65
N GLY A 126 12.30 9.79 26.07
CA GLY A 126 11.59 9.35 27.27
C GLY A 126 11.86 10.24 28.51
N SER A 127 11.33 9.83 29.66
CA SER A 127 11.46 10.56 30.93
C SER A 127 12.21 9.75 31.98
N ASP A 128 13.09 10.38 32.77
CA ASP A 128 13.67 9.76 33.96
C ASP A 128 12.57 9.47 35.00
N LYS A 129 12.00 8.24 35.00
CA LYS A 129 11.19 7.80 36.14
C LYS A 129 12.15 7.62 37.33
N LYS A 130 11.88 8.31 38.45
CA LYS A 130 12.74 8.27 39.65
C LYS A 130 12.95 6.82 40.10
N ARG A 131 14.21 6.47 40.29
CA ARG A 131 14.71 5.19 40.84
C ARG A 131 14.06 4.94 42.22
N GLY A 132 12.95 4.20 42.27
CA GLY A 132 12.25 3.92 43.54
C GLY A 132 10.82 3.36 43.43
N GLU A 133 10.15 3.48 42.29
CA GLU A 133 8.85 2.82 42.07
C GLU A 133 9.09 1.51 41.32
N GLU A 134 8.66 0.39 41.94
CA GLU A 134 8.75 -0.93 41.36
C GLU A 134 8.16 -0.94 39.95
N ALA A 135 8.92 -1.49 39.00
CA ALA A 135 8.51 -1.63 37.61
C ALA A 135 7.26 -2.50 37.52
N GLY A 136 6.09 -1.86 37.52
CA GLY A 136 4.90 -2.46 36.94
C GLY A 136 5.20 -2.77 35.48
N ASP A 137 5.06 -4.05 35.13
CA ASP A 137 5.01 -4.48 33.74
C ASP A 137 3.92 -3.64 33.02
N GLU A 138 4.28 -3.10 31.85
CA GLU A 138 3.36 -2.61 30.80
C GLU A 138 2.74 -1.20 30.96
N GLU A 139 3.52 -0.17 30.64
CA GLU A 139 3.00 0.95 29.84
C GLU A 139 3.79 1.02 28.53
N ASP A 140 3.11 0.68 27.44
CA ASP A 140 3.62 0.61 26.08
C ASP A 140 4.12 1.98 25.57
N ASP A 141 5.42 2.04 25.26
CA ASP A 141 6.11 3.20 24.64
C ASP A 141 5.77 3.39 23.14
N ASP A 142 4.76 2.67 22.60
CA ASP A 142 4.31 2.86 21.21
C ASP A 142 3.59 4.20 20.99
N GLY A 143 3.19 4.86 22.09
CA GLY A 143 2.54 6.17 22.11
C GLY A 143 3.48 7.38 22.26
N ASP A 144 4.78 7.21 22.53
CA ASP A 144 5.67 8.36 22.71
C ASP A 144 5.83 9.15 21.38
N PRO A 145 5.51 10.46 21.36
CA PRO A 145 5.73 11.29 20.17
C PRO A 145 7.22 11.63 19.95
N ALA A 146 8.08 11.50 20.96
CA ALA A 146 9.47 11.96 20.92
C ALA A 146 10.30 11.35 19.78
N PRO A 147 10.23 10.04 19.45
CA PRO A 147 10.92 9.47 18.29
C PRO A 147 10.58 10.16 16.96
N MET A 148 9.30 10.53 16.78
CA MET A 148 8.84 11.19 15.56
C MET A 148 9.23 12.67 15.53
N LEU A 149 9.26 13.33 16.69
CA LEU A 149 9.78 14.70 16.80
C LEU A 149 11.28 14.76 16.48
N LEU A 150 12.08 13.82 17.00
CA LEU A 150 13.50 13.69 16.68
C LEU A 150 13.73 13.38 15.21
N LEU A 151 12.89 12.56 14.60
CA LEU A 151 12.89 12.32 13.15
C LEU A 151 12.68 13.62 12.36
N VAL A 152 11.63 14.39 12.68
CA VAL A 152 11.33 15.67 12.02
C VAL A 152 12.49 16.65 12.19
N GLN A 153 13.05 16.75 13.39
CA GLN A 153 14.19 17.61 13.68
C GLN A 153 15.41 17.20 12.84
N ALA A 154 15.77 15.92 12.81
CA ALA A 154 16.89 15.42 12.01
C ALA A 154 16.72 15.72 10.52
N VAL A 155 15.51 15.58 9.99
CA VAL A 155 15.20 15.93 8.58
C VAL A 155 15.37 17.44 8.37
N GLN A 156 14.80 18.29 9.22
CA GLN A 156 14.95 19.75 9.11
C GLN A 156 16.41 20.19 9.16
N GLU A 157 17.18 19.59 10.05
CA GLU A 157 18.62 19.82 10.18
C GLU A 157 19.38 19.44 8.91
N CYS A 158 19.09 18.28 8.32
CA CYS A 158 19.73 17.86 7.06
C CYS A 158 19.37 18.78 5.89
N LEU A 159 18.10 19.20 5.79
CA LEU A 159 17.67 20.13 4.75
C LEU A 159 18.33 21.50 4.91
N ALA A 160 18.48 21.98 6.16
CA ALA A 160 19.19 23.22 6.46
C ALA A 160 20.69 23.13 6.14
N ASP A 161 21.29 21.94 6.34
CA ASP A 161 22.69 21.65 6.00
C ASP A 161 22.91 21.49 4.47
N GLY A 162 21.84 21.55 3.65
CA GLY A 162 21.90 21.56 2.18
C GLY A 162 21.68 20.20 1.51
N PHE A 163 21.25 19.16 2.24
CA PHE A 163 20.83 17.89 1.64
C PHE A 163 19.48 18.05 0.93
N ARG A 164 19.26 17.26 -0.13
CA ARG A 164 17.95 17.18 -0.80
C ARG A 164 17.05 16.17 -0.07
N PRO A 165 15.71 16.28 -0.16
CA PRO A 165 14.84 15.25 0.40
C PRO A 165 15.13 13.83 -0.12
N GLY A 166 15.51 13.70 -1.41
CA GLY A 166 15.92 12.43 -2.01
C GLY A 166 17.20 11.80 -1.44
N ASP A 167 18.02 12.58 -0.73
CA ASP A 167 19.25 12.11 -0.08
C ASP A 167 18.98 11.47 1.30
N ILE A 168 17.77 11.62 1.83
CA ILE A 168 17.38 11.20 3.17
C ILE A 168 16.59 9.90 3.10
N ALA A 169 17.09 8.88 3.79
CA ALA A 169 16.38 7.64 4.05
C ALA A 169 16.04 7.48 5.53
N VAL A 170 14.80 7.11 5.81
CA VAL A 170 14.29 6.80 7.14
C VAL A 170 14.12 5.29 7.25
N LEU A 171 14.88 4.68 8.15
CA LEU A 171 14.91 3.23 8.30
C LEU A 171 14.19 2.79 9.56
N VAL A 172 13.17 1.94 9.38
CA VAL A 172 12.32 1.42 10.45
C VAL A 172 12.39 -0.10 10.54
N ARG A 173 11.94 -0.70 11.65
CA ARG A 173 11.90 -2.16 11.80
C ARG A 173 10.67 -2.77 11.14
N THR A 174 9.51 -2.14 11.27
CA THR A 174 8.22 -2.66 10.80
C THR A 174 7.52 -1.73 9.82
N GLY A 175 6.58 -2.27 9.03
CA GLY A 175 5.74 -1.46 8.14
C GLY A 175 4.88 -0.46 8.90
N ALA A 176 4.39 -0.82 10.08
CA ALA A 176 3.61 0.07 10.95
C ALA A 176 4.41 1.30 11.41
N GLN A 177 5.67 1.10 11.82
CA GLN A 177 6.58 2.23 12.10
C GLN A 177 6.82 3.08 10.86
N GLY A 178 6.94 2.45 9.68
CA GLY A 178 7.09 3.16 8.41
C GLY A 178 5.87 4.00 8.05
N ALA A 179 4.67 3.51 8.35
CA ALA A 179 3.41 4.25 8.21
C ALA A 179 3.39 5.48 9.12
N LYS A 180 3.72 5.29 10.40
CA LYS A 180 3.80 6.36 11.41
C LYS A 180 4.80 7.44 11.01
N ALA A 181 6.02 7.04 10.66
CA ALA A 181 7.06 7.96 10.20
C ALA A 181 6.67 8.70 8.92
N GLY A 182 6.17 7.97 7.92
CA GLY A 182 5.76 8.57 6.65
C GLY A 182 4.62 9.57 6.79
N HIS A 183 3.62 9.26 7.63
CA HIS A 183 2.53 10.17 7.94
C HIS A 183 3.03 11.44 8.63
N HIS A 184 3.89 11.30 9.66
CA HIS A 184 4.40 12.45 10.40
C HIS A 184 5.22 13.40 9.52
N LEU A 185 6.03 12.85 8.62
CA LEU A 185 6.80 13.62 7.64
C LEU A 185 5.91 14.30 6.59
N ALA A 186 4.89 13.60 6.09
CA ALA A 186 3.93 14.15 5.13
C ALA A 186 3.13 15.32 5.73
N MET A 187 2.76 15.24 7.02
CA MET A 187 2.08 16.31 7.76
C MET A 187 2.94 17.57 7.91
N GLN A 188 4.27 17.46 7.85
CA GLN A 188 5.18 18.61 7.79
C GLN A 188 5.30 19.20 6.37
N GLY A 189 4.58 18.65 5.38
CA GLY A 189 4.58 19.10 4.00
C GLY A 189 5.67 18.51 3.11
N TRP A 190 6.39 17.48 3.57
CA TRP A 190 7.40 16.80 2.76
C TRP A 190 6.81 15.71 1.88
N ASN A 191 7.36 15.55 0.67
CA ASN A 191 7.03 14.41 -0.18
C ASN A 191 7.72 13.15 0.35
N VAL A 192 6.95 12.10 0.58
CA VAL A 192 7.43 10.86 1.18
C VAL A 192 7.07 9.67 0.31
N VAL A 193 8.02 8.75 0.13
CA VAL A 193 7.78 7.43 -0.47
C VAL A 193 7.94 6.38 0.62
N ALA A 194 6.84 5.71 0.98
CA ALA A 194 6.81 4.66 1.98
C ALA A 194 6.07 3.41 1.46
N PRO A 195 6.77 2.53 0.71
CA PRO A 195 6.13 1.42 -0.01
C PRO A 195 5.36 0.45 0.89
N ASP A 196 5.79 0.28 2.15
CA ASP A 196 5.20 -0.67 3.11
C ASP A 196 4.33 -0.02 4.18
N GLY A 197 4.33 1.31 4.27
CA GLY A 197 3.75 2.03 5.39
C GLY A 197 2.53 2.86 4.99
N LEU A 198 2.59 3.55 3.85
CA LEU A 198 1.50 4.41 3.41
C LEU A 198 0.56 3.64 2.47
N THR A 199 0.03 2.49 2.88
CA THR A 199 -0.95 1.77 2.04
C THR A 199 -2.36 2.26 2.29
N LEU A 200 -3.19 2.30 1.23
CA LEU A 200 -4.59 2.71 1.34
C LEU A 200 -5.38 1.84 2.33
N GLY A 201 -5.10 0.53 2.36
CA GLY A 201 -5.79 -0.43 3.22
C GLY A 201 -5.53 -0.29 4.72
N ASN A 202 -4.52 0.49 5.12
CA ASN A 202 -4.21 0.72 6.53
C ASN A 202 -4.64 2.12 7.02
N ALA A 203 -5.12 2.98 6.12
CA ALA A 203 -5.54 4.33 6.46
C ALA A 203 -6.99 4.35 6.96
N PRO A 204 -7.28 4.78 8.21
CA PRO A 204 -8.63 4.76 8.77
C PRO A 204 -9.67 5.50 7.92
N GLN A 205 -9.29 6.64 7.36
CA GLN A 205 -10.14 7.44 6.47
C GLN A 205 -10.43 6.73 5.13
N ALA A 206 -9.46 6.03 4.54
CA ALA A 206 -9.68 5.27 3.32
C ALA A 206 -10.57 4.05 3.60
N LEU A 207 -10.33 3.35 4.72
CA LEU A 207 -11.19 2.25 5.17
C LEU A 207 -12.62 2.71 5.45
N ALA A 208 -12.82 3.86 6.08
CA ALA A 208 -14.15 4.41 6.32
C ALA A 208 -14.91 4.69 5.01
N VAL A 209 -14.23 5.25 4.01
CA VAL A 209 -14.80 5.42 2.66
C VAL A 209 -15.18 4.06 2.07
N MET A 210 -14.29 3.07 2.11
CA MET A 210 -14.54 1.74 1.53
C MET A 210 -15.66 0.98 2.26
N HIS A 211 -15.75 1.06 3.58
CA HIS A 211 -16.84 0.44 4.35
C HIS A 211 -18.18 1.13 4.10
N LEU A 212 -18.20 2.45 3.94
CA LEU A 212 -19.40 3.20 3.52
C LEU A 212 -19.86 2.76 2.13
N LEU A 213 -18.93 2.63 1.18
CA LEU A 213 -19.21 2.11 -0.15
C LEU A 213 -19.75 0.67 -0.11
N GLY A 214 -19.12 -0.20 0.68
CA GLY A 214 -19.58 -1.57 0.90
C GLY A 214 -21.00 -1.64 1.46
N TRP A 215 -21.32 -0.78 2.43
CA TRP A 215 -22.68 -0.67 2.98
C TRP A 215 -23.71 -0.12 1.97
N LEU A 216 -23.33 0.88 1.17
CA LEU A 216 -24.20 1.41 0.11
C LEU A 216 -24.52 0.37 -0.96
N HIS A 217 -23.57 -0.54 -1.24
CA HIS A 217 -23.77 -1.65 -2.16
C HIS A 217 -24.55 -2.82 -1.52
N HIS A 218 -24.21 -3.16 -0.29
CA HIS A 218 -24.79 -4.27 0.48
C HIS A 218 -25.20 -3.80 1.88
N PRO A 219 -26.47 -3.37 2.07
CA PRO A 219 -26.94 -2.82 3.34
C PRO A 219 -27.27 -3.92 4.37
N THR A 220 -26.35 -4.86 4.58
CA THR A 220 -26.43 -5.88 5.64
C THR A 220 -26.04 -5.30 7.00
N ASP A 221 -26.33 -6.04 8.07
CA ASP A 221 -25.98 -5.60 9.44
C ASP A 221 -24.47 -5.53 9.64
N GLU A 222 -23.72 -6.45 9.05
CA GLU A 222 -22.26 -6.49 9.09
C GLU A 222 -21.64 -5.27 8.42
N HIS A 223 -22.04 -4.95 7.17
CA HIS A 223 -21.52 -3.77 6.47
C HIS A 223 -21.93 -2.47 7.17
N ALA A 224 -23.17 -2.41 7.69
CA ALA A 224 -23.62 -1.27 8.47
C ALA A 224 -22.81 -1.10 9.76
N ALA A 225 -22.43 -2.21 10.40
CA ALA A 225 -21.63 -2.18 11.62
C ALA A 225 -20.21 -1.66 11.34
N LEU A 226 -19.56 -2.21 10.31
CA LEU A 226 -18.22 -1.79 9.88
C LEU A 226 -18.18 -0.32 9.47
N ALA A 227 -19.16 0.14 8.69
CA ALA A 227 -19.26 1.54 8.28
C ALA A 227 -19.41 2.47 9.50
N ALA A 228 -20.35 2.18 10.41
CA ALA A 228 -20.56 3.01 11.59
C ALA A 228 -19.33 3.03 12.53
N GLN A 229 -18.66 1.90 12.73
CA GLN A 229 -17.42 1.84 13.51
C GLN A 229 -16.30 2.66 12.86
N SER A 230 -16.15 2.59 11.54
CA SER A 230 -15.09 3.31 10.84
C SER A 230 -15.33 4.81 10.80
N ILE A 231 -16.59 5.24 10.63
CA ILE A 231 -16.99 6.64 10.78
C ILE A 231 -16.65 7.13 12.19
N ALA A 232 -17.04 6.35 13.21
CA ALA A 232 -16.74 6.66 14.60
C ALA A 232 -15.22 6.82 14.84
N VAL A 233 -14.39 5.92 14.31
CA VAL A 233 -12.92 6.01 14.40
C VAL A 233 -12.38 7.28 13.71
N VAL A 234 -12.91 7.64 12.54
CA VAL A 234 -12.47 8.85 11.80
C VAL A 234 -12.86 10.14 12.52
N HIS A 235 -13.97 10.16 13.26
CA HIS A 235 -14.47 11.33 14.01
C HIS A 235 -14.08 11.33 15.50
N ALA A 236 -13.51 10.25 16.01
CA ALA A 236 -13.12 10.12 17.40
C ALA A 236 -11.93 11.04 17.75
N ALA A 237 -12.04 11.74 18.88
CA ALA A 237 -10.90 12.40 19.53
C ALA A 237 -10.22 11.50 20.59
N ALA A 238 -10.84 10.37 20.96
CA ALA A 238 -10.40 9.47 22.03
C ALA A 238 -10.34 7.99 21.56
N ALA A 239 -9.57 7.17 22.29
CA ALA A 239 -9.11 5.85 21.86
C ALA A 239 -10.20 4.77 21.72
N THR A 240 -11.42 4.96 22.23
CA THR A 240 -12.53 4.01 22.08
C THR A 240 -13.86 4.72 21.88
N VAL A 241 -14.43 4.62 20.68
CA VAL A 241 -15.80 5.04 20.38
C VAL A 241 -16.57 3.81 19.93
N ASP A 242 -17.51 3.35 20.77
CA ASP A 242 -18.47 2.33 20.38
C ASP A 242 -19.76 3.01 19.89
N PRO A 243 -20.05 3.01 18.57
CA PRO A 243 -21.26 3.63 18.02
C PRO A 243 -22.54 2.87 18.43
N PHE A 244 -22.42 1.71 19.07
CA PHE A 244 -23.53 0.86 19.51
C PHE A 244 -23.70 0.79 21.02
N ALA A 245 -22.94 1.59 21.80
CA ALA A 245 -22.98 1.56 23.27
C ALA A 245 -24.39 1.69 23.87
N ASN A 246 -25.31 2.35 23.16
CA ASN A 246 -26.71 2.51 23.57
C ASN A 246 -27.63 1.36 23.12
N GLY A 247 -27.08 0.22 22.67
CA GLY A 247 -27.84 -0.90 22.11
C GLY A 247 -28.46 -0.60 20.74
N ALA A 248 -27.96 0.41 20.03
CA ALA A 248 -28.50 0.82 18.74
C ALA A 248 -28.19 -0.20 17.65
N HIS A 249 -29.19 -0.56 16.83
CA HIS A 249 -29.00 -1.52 15.75
C HIS A 249 -28.17 -0.89 14.60
N PRO A 250 -27.16 -1.59 14.03
CA PRO A 250 -26.26 -1.02 13.02
C PRO A 250 -26.97 -0.35 11.84
N ARG A 251 -27.98 -1.00 11.25
CA ARG A 251 -28.79 -0.41 10.18
C ARG A 251 -29.54 0.86 10.58
N GLN A 252 -29.98 0.98 11.84
CA GLN A 252 -30.67 2.19 12.29
C GLN A 252 -29.70 3.36 12.41
N VAL A 253 -28.47 3.11 12.90
CA VAL A 253 -27.39 4.10 12.95
C VAL A 253 -27.08 4.59 11.53
N MET A 254 -26.84 3.67 10.59
CA MET A 254 -26.53 4.04 9.21
C MET A 254 -27.70 4.68 8.47
N ARG A 255 -28.95 4.32 8.79
CA ARG A 255 -30.14 4.98 8.24
C ARG A 255 -30.23 6.44 8.70
N ARG A 256 -29.93 6.73 9.97
CA ARG A 256 -29.87 8.12 10.47
C ARG A 256 -28.77 8.89 9.78
N TRP A 257 -27.56 8.31 9.71
CA TRP A 257 -26.45 8.91 8.97
C TRP A 257 -26.83 9.24 7.52
N LYS A 258 -27.58 8.35 6.85
CA LYS A 258 -28.06 8.60 5.49
C LYS A 258 -29.08 9.73 5.37
N GLN A 259 -29.94 9.90 6.38
CA GLN A 259 -30.90 11.01 6.44
C GLN A 259 -30.17 12.35 6.58
N ASP A 260 -29.08 12.37 7.34
CA ASP A 260 -28.24 13.56 7.53
C ASP A 260 -27.37 13.88 6.30
N HIS A 261 -27.13 12.90 5.42
CA HIS A 261 -26.27 13.02 4.23
C HIS A 261 -27.01 12.60 2.92
N PRO A 262 -28.09 13.30 2.52
CA PRO A 262 -28.91 12.94 1.36
C PRO A 262 -28.19 13.09 0.01
N GLN A 263 -27.10 13.87 -0.03
CA GLN A 263 -26.27 14.07 -1.21
C GLN A 263 -25.62 12.76 -1.67
N VAL A 264 -25.18 11.91 -0.74
CA VAL A 264 -24.51 10.64 -1.06
C VAL A 264 -25.52 9.74 -1.77
N GLN A 265 -25.30 9.36 -3.02
CA GLN A 265 -26.25 8.51 -3.77
C GLN A 265 -25.54 7.37 -4.48
N ALA A 266 -25.92 6.12 -4.17
CA ALA A 266 -25.26 4.93 -4.72
C ALA A 266 -25.35 4.79 -6.25
N ARG A 267 -26.28 5.54 -6.89
CA ARG A 267 -26.45 5.57 -8.35
C ARG A 267 -25.44 6.47 -9.08
N LEU A 268 -24.60 7.20 -8.35
CA LEU A 268 -23.59 8.07 -8.95
C LEU A 268 -22.43 7.26 -9.51
N PRO A 269 -21.74 7.77 -10.54
CA PRO A 269 -20.48 7.19 -10.97
C PRO A 269 -19.46 7.15 -9.83
N LEU A 270 -18.54 6.18 -9.88
CA LEU A 270 -17.63 5.85 -8.77
C LEU A 270 -16.87 7.06 -8.20
N VAL A 271 -16.24 7.87 -9.06
CA VAL A 271 -15.42 9.01 -8.63
C VAL A 271 -16.25 10.11 -7.96
N PRO A 272 -17.38 10.58 -8.54
CA PRO A 272 -18.33 11.45 -7.84
C PRO A 272 -18.88 10.89 -6.53
N LEU A 273 -19.18 9.59 -6.48
CA LEU A 273 -19.66 8.93 -5.26
C LEU A 273 -18.60 8.99 -4.14
N LEU A 274 -17.34 8.70 -4.47
CA LEU A 274 -16.22 8.82 -3.53
C LEU A 274 -16.08 10.24 -2.99
N ALA A 275 -16.15 11.26 -3.85
CA ALA A 275 -16.05 12.65 -3.43
C ALA A 275 -17.16 13.05 -2.43
N GLN A 276 -18.40 12.63 -2.68
CA GLN A 276 -19.51 12.89 -1.75
C GLN A 276 -19.39 12.13 -0.43
N VAL A 277 -18.89 10.89 -0.46
CA VAL A 277 -18.64 10.11 0.76
C VAL A 277 -17.55 10.78 1.60
N MET A 278 -16.45 11.23 0.97
CA MET A 278 -15.37 11.96 1.66
C MET A 278 -15.87 13.27 2.27
N GLN A 279 -16.67 14.03 1.52
CA GLN A 279 -17.30 15.26 2.02
C GLN A 279 -18.25 14.98 3.20
N ALA A 280 -19.05 13.90 3.13
CA ALA A 280 -19.92 13.47 4.22
C ALA A 280 -19.14 13.01 5.48
N LEU A 281 -17.92 12.52 5.31
CA LEU A 281 -16.99 12.27 6.42
C LEU A 281 -16.34 13.56 6.96
N GLY A 282 -16.60 14.72 6.35
CA GLY A 282 -15.95 15.98 6.73
C GLY A 282 -14.44 15.99 6.42
N ARG A 283 -14.01 15.21 5.42
CA ARG A 283 -12.60 15.10 5.02
C ARG A 283 -12.42 15.61 3.60
N ASP A 284 -11.43 16.47 3.41
CA ASP A 284 -11.08 17.02 2.10
C ASP A 284 -9.91 16.22 1.50
N PRO A 285 -10.08 15.54 0.35
CA PRO A 285 -8.99 14.84 -0.31
C PRO A 285 -7.80 15.76 -0.64
N ALA A 286 -7.98 17.06 -0.84
CA ALA A 286 -6.88 17.99 -1.07
C ALA A 286 -5.94 18.15 0.15
N THR A 287 -6.43 17.79 1.34
CA THR A 287 -5.68 17.88 2.60
C THR A 287 -5.27 16.51 3.15
N ASP A 288 -5.70 15.41 2.54
CA ASP A 288 -5.42 14.04 2.98
C ASP A 288 -4.84 13.20 1.83
N VAL A 289 -3.57 12.85 1.99
CA VAL A 289 -2.79 12.11 0.99
C VAL A 289 -3.39 10.74 0.65
N PHE A 290 -4.03 10.07 1.62
CA PHE A 290 -4.65 8.75 1.40
C PHE A 290 -5.97 8.87 0.65
N LEU A 291 -6.77 9.88 0.95
CA LEU A 291 -8.02 10.12 0.22
C LEU A 291 -7.74 10.54 -1.23
N MET A 292 -6.72 11.37 -1.46
CA MET A 292 -6.29 11.72 -2.81
C MET A 292 -5.82 10.49 -3.60
N ALA A 293 -5.00 9.63 -2.97
CA ALA A 293 -4.56 8.39 -3.61
C ALA A 293 -5.72 7.41 -3.87
N LEU A 294 -6.74 7.38 -3.01
CA LEU A 294 -7.95 6.59 -3.25
C LEU A 294 -8.74 7.09 -4.47
N ILE A 295 -8.86 8.41 -4.64
CA ILE A 295 -9.46 9.00 -5.86
C ILE A 295 -8.65 8.63 -7.10
N ASN A 296 -7.32 8.71 -7.03
CA ASN A 296 -6.45 8.35 -8.15
C ASN A 296 -6.58 6.87 -8.53
N GLU A 297 -6.66 5.97 -7.54
CA GLU A 297 -6.86 4.54 -7.79
C GLU A 297 -8.22 4.27 -8.44
N ALA A 298 -9.28 4.93 -7.95
CA ALA A 298 -10.60 4.84 -8.55
C ALA A 298 -10.61 5.38 -9.99
N HIS A 299 -9.91 6.48 -10.24
CA HIS A 299 -9.78 7.03 -11.58
C HIS A 299 -9.02 6.08 -12.51
N ALA A 300 -7.90 5.50 -12.05
CA ALA A 300 -7.15 4.51 -12.81
C ALA A 300 -7.99 3.26 -13.14
N PHE A 301 -8.80 2.79 -12.19
CA PHE A 301 -9.77 1.71 -12.40
C PHE A 301 -10.78 2.07 -13.50
N THR A 302 -11.33 3.30 -13.46
CA THR A 302 -12.24 3.79 -14.51
C THR A 302 -11.59 3.87 -15.89
N LYS A 303 -10.31 4.24 -15.95
CA LYS A 303 -9.55 4.29 -17.20
C LYS A 303 -9.26 2.89 -17.77
N ALA A 304 -9.11 1.88 -16.91
CA ALA A 304 -8.90 0.50 -17.32
C ALA A 304 -10.19 -0.22 -17.79
N GLY A 305 -11.33 0.48 -17.82
CA GLY A 305 -12.60 -0.04 -18.33
C GLY A 305 -13.57 -0.54 -17.26
N GLY A 306 -13.26 -0.37 -15.96
CA GLY A 306 -14.20 -0.68 -14.87
C GLY A 306 -14.93 0.57 -14.39
N ASP A 307 -16.26 0.65 -14.51
CA ASP A 307 -17.00 1.89 -14.19
C ASP A 307 -18.06 1.75 -13.11
N ASP A 308 -18.14 0.58 -12.46
CA ASP A 308 -19.14 0.26 -11.46
C ASP A 308 -18.57 0.10 -10.04
N LEU A 309 -19.42 0.37 -9.05
CA LEU A 309 -19.09 0.22 -7.64
C LEU A 309 -18.72 -1.23 -7.25
N PRO A 310 -19.45 -2.28 -7.70
CA PRO A 310 -19.10 -3.67 -7.40
C PRO A 310 -17.71 -4.05 -7.90
N GLY A 311 -17.38 -3.72 -9.15
CA GLY A 311 -16.06 -4.00 -9.72
C GLY A 311 -14.95 -3.28 -8.98
N PHE A 312 -15.18 -2.06 -8.52
CA PHE A 312 -14.20 -1.34 -7.70
C PHE A 312 -14.01 -1.95 -6.31
N LEU A 313 -15.08 -2.43 -5.66
CA LEU A 313 -14.98 -3.16 -4.38
C LEU A 313 -14.19 -4.47 -4.53
N GLU A 314 -14.39 -5.21 -5.63
CA GLU A 314 -13.59 -6.40 -5.94
C GLU A 314 -12.12 -6.03 -6.20
N HIS A 315 -11.89 -5.00 -7.01
CA HIS A 315 -10.55 -4.47 -7.30
C HIS A 315 -9.80 -4.07 -6.01
N TRP A 316 -10.50 -3.41 -5.08
CA TRP A 316 -9.99 -3.07 -3.77
C TRP A 316 -9.58 -4.29 -2.95
N GLY A 317 -10.47 -5.30 -2.87
CA GLY A 317 -10.21 -6.55 -2.16
C GLY A 317 -9.01 -7.31 -2.73
N ARG A 318 -8.78 -7.25 -4.04
CA ARG A 318 -7.67 -7.94 -4.72
C ARG A 318 -6.34 -7.18 -4.63
N THR A 319 -6.34 -5.88 -4.95
CA THR A 319 -5.09 -5.12 -5.14
C THR A 319 -5.14 -3.68 -4.62
N GLY A 320 -6.30 -3.03 -4.63
CA GLY A 320 -6.41 -1.61 -4.26
C GLY A 320 -5.99 -1.32 -2.82
N HIS A 321 -6.31 -2.20 -1.86
CA HIS A 321 -5.92 -2.02 -0.45
C HIS A 321 -4.39 -2.01 -0.23
N ALA A 322 -3.64 -2.70 -1.09
CA ALA A 322 -2.18 -2.80 -1.00
C ALA A 322 -1.44 -1.64 -1.71
N ARG A 323 -2.16 -0.74 -2.39
CA ARG A 323 -1.57 0.40 -3.09
C ARG A 323 -0.92 1.36 -2.10
N SER A 324 0.35 1.67 -2.33
CA SER A 324 1.09 2.68 -1.58
C SER A 324 0.78 4.07 -2.13
N VAL A 325 0.70 5.05 -1.23
CA VAL A 325 0.40 6.46 -1.48
C VAL A 325 1.66 7.26 -1.88
N GLY A 326 2.82 6.60 -2.03
CA GLY A 326 4.05 7.21 -2.52
C GLY A 326 4.26 7.03 -4.02
N GLY A 327 4.69 8.10 -4.71
CA GLY A 327 5.18 8.02 -6.09
C GLY A 327 6.52 7.28 -6.21
N ASN A 328 7.12 7.27 -7.40
CA ASN A 328 8.45 6.70 -7.58
C ASN A 328 9.49 7.50 -6.77
N PRO A 329 10.50 6.84 -6.17
CA PRO A 329 11.61 7.52 -5.49
C PRO A 329 12.24 8.55 -6.42
N GLY A 330 12.19 9.81 -6.02
CA GLY A 330 12.70 10.95 -6.77
C GLY A 330 13.68 11.78 -5.95
N ALA A 331 14.32 12.74 -6.62
CA ALA A 331 15.31 13.59 -5.98
C ALA A 331 14.72 14.59 -4.95
N ASP A 332 13.39 14.75 -4.93
CA ASP A 332 12.64 15.61 -4.00
C ASP A 332 11.71 14.79 -3.07
N THR A 333 12.02 13.51 -2.81
CA THR A 333 11.20 12.65 -1.96
C THR A 333 12.00 11.94 -0.88
N ILE A 334 11.59 12.06 0.38
CA ILE A 334 12.17 11.31 1.50
C ILE A 334 11.74 9.84 1.40
N GLN A 335 12.68 8.92 1.53
CA GLN A 335 12.41 7.48 1.42
C GLN A 335 12.23 6.85 2.80
N VAL A 336 11.05 6.32 3.09
CA VAL A 336 10.78 5.57 4.33
C VAL A 336 10.68 4.09 4.00
N MET A 337 11.54 3.26 4.60
CA MET A 337 11.56 1.84 4.32
C MET A 337 12.01 0.99 5.51
N THR A 338 11.68 -0.30 5.45
CA THR A 338 12.19 -1.25 6.44
C THR A 338 13.68 -1.50 6.23
N ILE A 339 14.42 -1.75 7.32
CA ILE A 339 15.86 -2.06 7.24
C ILE A 339 16.13 -3.29 6.34
N HIS A 340 15.20 -4.24 6.28
CA HIS A 340 15.27 -5.39 5.38
C HIS A 340 15.33 -5.00 3.89
N LYS A 341 14.57 -3.97 3.49
CA LYS A 341 14.60 -3.45 2.12
C LYS A 341 15.82 -2.57 1.83
N ALA A 342 16.38 -1.95 2.87
CA ALA A 342 17.57 -1.12 2.74
C ALA A 342 18.87 -1.94 2.54
N LYS A 343 18.86 -3.26 2.80
CA LYS A 343 20.05 -4.11 2.61
C LYS A 343 20.51 -4.06 1.16
N GLY A 344 21.78 -3.70 0.96
CA GLY A 344 22.39 -3.52 -0.36
C GLY A 344 22.27 -2.09 -0.92
N LEU A 345 21.43 -1.24 -0.33
CA LEU A 345 21.35 0.18 -0.65
C LEU A 345 22.29 1.00 0.24
N GLN A 346 22.49 2.26 -0.15
CA GLN A 346 23.24 3.28 0.59
C GLN A 346 22.60 4.66 0.37
N PHE A 347 22.71 5.54 1.37
CA PHE A 347 22.09 6.87 1.33
C PHE A 347 23.03 7.91 1.93
N PRO A 348 23.09 9.14 1.40
CA PRO A 348 23.86 10.22 2.02
C PRO A 348 23.50 10.43 3.49
N VAL A 349 22.20 10.44 3.81
CA VAL A 349 21.66 10.62 5.15
C VAL A 349 20.78 9.41 5.51
N VAL A 350 20.99 8.87 6.71
CA VAL A 350 20.11 7.85 7.30
C VAL A 350 19.60 8.33 8.66
N VAL A 351 18.28 8.26 8.85
CA VAL A 351 17.61 8.52 10.13
C VAL A 351 16.93 7.25 10.61
N ILE A 352 17.21 6.83 11.84
CA ILE A 352 16.63 5.66 12.49
C ILE A 352 15.86 6.15 13.73
N PRO A 353 14.53 6.34 13.63
CA PRO A 353 13.74 6.97 14.69
C PRO A 353 13.59 6.10 15.95
N GLU A 354 13.66 4.78 15.83
CA GLU A 354 13.48 3.86 16.95
C GLU A 354 14.48 2.72 16.86
N ALA A 355 15.68 2.92 17.38
CA ALA A 355 16.71 1.89 17.44
C ALA A 355 16.62 1.04 18.70
N GLY A 356 16.89 -0.26 18.54
CA GLY A 356 16.77 -1.22 19.64
C GLY A 356 15.32 -1.34 20.15
N LYS A 357 14.32 -1.22 19.28
CA LYS A 357 12.97 -1.69 19.56
C LYS A 357 12.73 -2.93 18.71
N ALA A 358 13.08 -4.09 19.24
CA ALA A 358 12.71 -5.34 18.58
C ALA A 358 11.17 -5.40 18.43
N PRO A 359 10.64 -5.96 17.31
CA PRO A 359 9.24 -6.36 17.28
C PRO A 359 8.94 -7.24 18.51
N LYS A 360 7.70 -7.23 19.03
CA LYS A 360 7.25 -8.15 20.08
C LYS A 360 7.26 -9.60 19.54
N GLY A 361 8.45 -10.14 19.31
CA GLY A 361 8.76 -11.46 18.75
C GLY A 361 9.39 -12.31 19.83
N GLY A 362 8.54 -12.76 20.75
CA GLY A 362 8.95 -13.38 22.00
C GLY A 362 7.88 -14.36 22.47
N GLN A 363 6.71 -13.82 22.78
CA GLN A 363 5.55 -14.59 23.19
C GLN A 363 4.63 -14.84 21.98
N GLY A 364 4.25 -16.11 21.76
CA GLY A 364 3.35 -16.47 20.66
C GLY A 364 4.01 -17.04 19.40
N GLU A 365 5.33 -16.88 19.24
CA GLU A 365 6.06 -17.53 18.15
C GLU A 365 6.10 -19.05 18.34
N ARG A 366 5.95 -19.78 17.24
CA ARG A 366 5.95 -21.24 17.27
C ARG A 366 7.33 -21.77 16.92
N THR A 367 7.84 -22.68 17.75
CA THR A 367 9.16 -23.33 17.58
C THR A 367 8.97 -24.84 17.51
N TRP A 368 9.70 -25.49 16.63
CA TRP A 368 9.76 -26.95 16.59
C TRP A 368 10.73 -27.44 17.66
N ILE A 369 10.27 -28.34 18.53
CA ILE A 369 11.08 -28.99 19.55
C ILE A 369 11.02 -30.50 19.39
N LYS A 370 12.04 -31.20 19.85
CA LYS A 370 11.93 -32.63 20.12
C LYS A 370 11.24 -32.83 21.48
N PRO A 371 10.08 -33.50 21.54
CA PRO A 371 9.40 -33.75 22.80
C PRO A 371 10.27 -34.56 23.77
N VAL A 372 10.21 -34.18 25.05
CA VAL A 372 10.73 -34.95 26.18
C VAL A 372 9.56 -35.70 26.86
N PRO A 373 9.80 -36.74 27.69
CA PRO A 373 8.74 -37.46 28.39
C PRO A 373 7.67 -36.53 29.00
N PRO A 374 6.37 -36.84 28.87
CA PRO A 374 5.78 -38.15 28.52
C PRO A 374 5.35 -38.33 27.05
N ILE A 375 5.73 -37.44 26.12
CA ILE A 375 5.20 -37.42 24.74
C ILE A 375 6.25 -37.90 23.72
N GLU A 376 7.00 -38.95 24.04
CA GLU A 376 8.13 -39.43 23.20
C GLU A 376 7.69 -40.01 21.84
N ASP A 377 6.42 -40.42 21.70
CA ASP A 377 5.89 -40.97 20.45
C ASP A 377 5.87 -39.94 19.30
N LEU A 378 5.94 -38.64 19.63
CA LEU A 378 6.00 -37.57 18.64
C LEU A 378 7.47 -37.27 18.28
N PRO A 379 7.89 -37.43 17.00
CA PRO A 379 9.27 -37.16 16.60
C PRO A 379 9.65 -35.68 16.71
N VAL A 380 8.67 -34.79 16.51
CA VAL A 380 8.78 -33.34 16.68
C VAL A 380 7.42 -32.78 17.12
N ALA A 381 7.44 -31.72 17.92
CA ALA A 381 6.24 -30.96 18.30
C ALA A 381 6.41 -29.48 17.99
N LEU A 382 5.34 -28.84 17.53
CA LEU A 382 5.28 -27.39 17.32
C LEU A 382 4.70 -26.75 18.58
N VAL A 383 5.51 -26.00 19.31
CA VAL A 383 5.11 -25.38 20.58
C VAL A 383 5.15 -23.87 20.48
N THR A 384 4.24 -23.22 21.18
CA THR A 384 4.23 -21.76 21.33
C THR A 384 5.23 -21.37 22.41
N ARG A 385 6.15 -20.46 22.12
CA ARG A 385 7.13 -19.98 23.10
C ARG A 385 6.43 -19.14 24.16
N THR A 386 6.57 -19.59 25.41
CA THR A 386 6.09 -18.90 26.61
C THR A 386 7.25 -18.65 27.57
N LYS A 387 7.06 -17.76 28.55
CA LYS A 387 8.05 -17.55 29.63
C LYS A 387 8.34 -18.86 30.37
N ALA A 388 7.30 -19.66 30.65
CA ALA A 388 7.44 -20.97 31.29
C ALA A 388 8.28 -21.94 30.45
N LEU A 389 8.00 -22.06 29.14
CA LEU A 389 8.75 -22.95 28.25
C LEU A 389 10.23 -22.54 28.14
N SER A 390 10.49 -21.23 28.14
CA SER A 390 11.84 -20.67 28.09
C SER A 390 12.66 -20.98 29.34
N ALA A 391 12.00 -21.20 30.49
CA ALA A 391 12.66 -21.54 31.75
C ALA A 391 12.99 -23.03 31.90
N VAL A 392 12.41 -23.90 31.05
CA VAL A 392 12.62 -25.37 31.11
C VAL A 392 13.99 -25.78 30.54
N GLY A 393 14.66 -24.89 29.78
CA GLY A 393 15.97 -25.17 29.20
C GLY A 393 15.95 -26.17 28.04
N ILE A 394 14.92 -26.10 27.20
CA ILE A 394 14.82 -26.94 25.99
C ILE A 394 15.87 -26.46 24.98
N PRO A 395 16.80 -27.32 24.51
CA PRO A 395 17.92 -26.91 23.67
C PRO A 395 17.50 -26.12 22.41
N GLU A 396 16.45 -26.55 21.71
CA GLU A 396 15.97 -25.88 20.50
C GLU A 396 15.35 -24.49 20.79
N VAL A 397 14.78 -24.30 21.98
CA VAL A 397 14.23 -23.00 22.40
C VAL A 397 15.35 -22.05 22.78
N GLU A 398 16.36 -22.52 23.51
CA GLU A 398 17.55 -21.74 23.85
C GLU A 398 18.33 -21.31 22.61
N GLU A 399 18.51 -22.25 21.67
CA GLU A 399 19.11 -22.02 20.37
C GLU A 399 18.40 -20.90 19.60
N GLU A 400 17.07 -20.97 19.51
CA GLU A 400 16.25 -19.99 18.81
C GLU A 400 16.32 -18.61 19.47
N GLN A 401 16.35 -18.54 20.81
CA GLN A 401 16.53 -17.27 21.52
C GLN A 401 17.91 -16.64 21.23
N ARG A 402 18.95 -17.47 21.22
CA ARG A 402 20.32 -17.05 20.95
C ARG A 402 20.48 -16.50 19.52
N LEU A 403 19.93 -17.23 18.55
CA LEU A 403 19.85 -16.80 17.16
C LEU A 403 18.97 -15.55 16.97
N GLY A 404 17.88 -15.43 17.73
CA GLY A 404 17.04 -14.22 17.72
C GLY A 404 17.81 -12.98 18.17
N ARG A 405 18.70 -13.08 19.17
CA ARG A 405 19.59 -11.98 19.58
C ARG A 405 20.60 -11.62 18.49
N LEU A 406 21.18 -12.61 17.82
CA LEU A 406 22.05 -12.40 16.66
C LEU A 406 21.31 -11.65 15.53
N ASP A 407 20.10 -12.07 15.17
CA ASP A 407 19.29 -11.39 14.14
C ASP A 407 19.02 -9.93 14.48
N GLN A 408 18.76 -9.62 15.76
CA GLN A 408 18.54 -8.24 16.18
C GLN A 408 19.79 -7.39 16.00
N LEU A 409 20.97 -7.92 16.33
CA LEU A 409 22.24 -7.23 16.10
C LEU A 409 22.54 -7.07 14.60
N ASP A 410 22.35 -8.13 13.80
CA ASP A 410 22.56 -8.09 12.35
C ASP A 410 21.68 -7.02 11.68
N VAL A 411 20.41 -6.89 12.10
CA VAL A 411 19.55 -5.84 11.55
C VAL A 411 20.01 -4.45 11.96
N LEU A 412 20.38 -4.25 13.23
CA LEU A 412 20.93 -2.97 13.65
C LEU A 412 22.23 -2.65 12.89
N TYR A 413 23.13 -3.62 12.74
CA TYR A 413 24.37 -3.50 11.97
C TYR A 413 24.11 -3.11 10.51
N VAL A 414 23.11 -3.72 9.86
CA VAL A 414 22.70 -3.30 8.50
C VAL A 414 22.27 -1.84 8.49
N ALA A 415 21.43 -1.41 9.44
CA ALA A 415 20.95 -0.02 9.52
C ALA A 415 22.10 0.97 9.71
N LEU A 416 22.99 0.72 10.67
CA LEU A 416 24.14 1.56 11.02
C LEU A 416 25.16 1.67 9.88
N THR A 417 25.19 0.69 8.97
CA THR A 417 26.10 0.68 7.81
C THR A 417 25.48 1.26 6.53
N ARG A 418 24.22 1.70 6.53
CA ARG A 418 23.61 2.34 5.35
C ARG A 418 24.07 3.78 5.04
N PRO A 419 24.41 4.65 6.02
CA PRO A 419 24.73 6.04 5.72
C PRO A 419 26.11 6.22 5.09
N GLU A 420 26.19 7.17 4.15
CA GLU A 420 27.45 7.64 3.60
C GLU A 420 28.04 8.81 4.40
N GLN A 421 27.21 9.76 4.84
CA GLN A 421 27.68 11.04 5.41
C GLN A 421 27.07 11.37 6.76
N ARG A 422 25.76 11.17 6.93
CA ARG A 422 25.02 11.49 8.17
C ARG A 422 24.26 10.29 8.71
N LEU A 423 24.43 10.03 10.00
CA LEU A 423 23.65 9.04 10.74
C LEU A 423 22.95 9.74 11.91
N TYR A 424 21.62 9.66 11.93
CA TYR A 424 20.81 10.06 13.08
C TYR A 424 20.12 8.83 13.65
N LEU A 425 20.21 8.66 14.97
CA LEU A 425 19.71 7.50 15.69
C LEU A 425 18.95 7.98 16.92
N SER A 426 17.79 7.41 17.22
CA SER A 426 17.10 7.66 18.47
C SER A 426 16.85 6.37 19.24
N VAL A 427 17.20 6.38 20.53
CA VAL A 427 17.12 5.23 21.43
C VAL A 427 16.21 5.55 22.62
N PRO A 428 15.38 4.60 23.07
CA PRO A 428 14.53 4.83 24.24
C PRO A 428 15.41 4.97 25.48
N GLY A 429 15.03 5.85 26.40
CA GLY A 429 15.71 6.08 27.67
C GLY A 429 15.32 5.09 28.76
N ASN A 430 14.16 4.45 28.60
CA ASN A 430 13.67 3.38 29.45
C ASN A 430 13.43 2.11 28.61
N GLY A 431 13.37 0.94 29.24
CA GLY A 431 13.05 -0.32 28.55
C GLY A 431 14.16 -1.36 28.61
N ASN A 432 13.76 -2.61 28.34
CA ASN A 432 14.57 -3.82 28.54
C ASN A 432 15.16 -4.40 27.24
N ASP A 433 15.06 -3.70 26.10
CA ASP A 433 15.74 -4.13 24.89
C ASP A 433 17.26 -4.10 25.11
N PHE A 434 17.90 -5.24 24.90
CA PHE A 434 19.30 -5.43 25.28
C PHE A 434 20.25 -4.57 24.44
N LEU A 435 19.92 -4.30 23.16
CA LEU A 435 20.75 -3.48 22.27
C LEU A 435 20.60 -2.00 22.62
N ALA A 436 19.37 -1.53 22.81
CA ALA A 436 19.12 -0.14 23.23
C ALA A 436 19.81 0.16 24.57
N LYS A 437 19.68 -0.77 25.53
CA LYS A 437 20.32 -0.66 26.84
C LYS A 437 21.85 -0.63 26.73
N ALA A 438 22.46 -1.59 26.04
CA ALA A 438 23.92 -1.66 25.90
C ALA A 438 24.48 -0.43 25.17
N LEU A 439 23.78 0.07 24.15
CA LEU A 439 24.17 1.29 23.44
C LEU A 439 24.09 2.53 24.35
N ARG A 440 23.00 2.68 25.10
CA ARG A 440 22.78 3.79 26.03
C ARG A 440 23.83 3.81 27.16
N GLU A 441 24.11 2.64 27.75
CA GLU A 441 25.11 2.50 28.81
C GLU A 441 26.53 2.81 28.31
N HIS A 442 26.87 2.34 27.10
CA HIS A 442 28.17 2.62 26.49
C HIS A 442 28.38 4.11 26.18
N LEU A 443 27.36 4.77 25.65
CA LEU A 443 27.41 6.19 25.33
C LEU A 443 27.16 7.10 26.55
N GLY A 444 26.84 6.54 27.72
CA GLY A 444 26.52 7.30 28.93
C GLY A 444 25.29 8.21 28.78
N LEU A 445 24.30 7.79 27.99
CA LEU A 445 23.15 8.63 27.63
C LEU A 445 22.00 8.49 28.64
N HIS A 446 21.49 9.63 29.09
CA HIS A 446 20.24 9.74 29.86
C HIS A 446 19.11 10.33 29.00
N PRO A 447 17.82 10.15 29.37
CA PRO A 447 16.71 10.72 28.63
C PRO A 447 16.87 12.24 28.43
N GLY A 448 16.64 12.72 27.21
CA GLY A 448 16.83 14.11 26.80
C GLY A 448 18.26 14.49 26.40
N GLN A 449 19.23 13.59 26.52
CA GLN A 449 20.61 13.82 26.12
C GLN A 449 20.89 13.32 24.70
N ARG A 450 21.94 13.90 24.09
CA ARG A 450 22.43 13.51 22.77
C ARG A 450 23.94 13.29 22.79
N TYR A 451 24.38 12.29 22.06
CA TYR A 451 25.77 12.01 21.74
C TYR A 451 26.02 12.41 20.28
N THR A 452 27.17 13.03 20.01
CA THR A 452 27.55 13.45 18.66
C THR A 452 28.99 13.09 18.36
N ALA A 453 29.28 12.64 17.14
CA ALA A 453 30.63 12.39 16.65
C ALA A 453 30.82 12.90 15.22
N GLY A 454 32.04 13.32 14.89
CA GLY A 454 32.39 13.90 13.59
C GLY A 454 32.12 15.41 13.50
N ASP A 455 31.97 15.92 12.28
CA ASP A 455 31.78 17.35 12.00
C ASP A 455 30.55 17.60 11.12
N ARG A 456 29.52 18.22 11.71
CA ARG A 456 28.30 18.65 11.03
C ARG A 456 28.52 19.86 10.12
N ASN A 457 29.50 20.71 10.40
CA ASN A 457 29.73 21.94 9.63
C ASN A 457 30.70 21.74 8.47
N GLN A 458 31.22 20.52 8.28
CA GLN A 458 32.06 20.20 7.14
C GLN A 458 31.30 20.44 5.83
N ALA A 459 31.87 21.24 4.95
CA ALA A 459 31.32 21.50 3.63
C ALA A 459 31.10 20.17 2.88
N LEU A 460 29.85 19.91 2.50
CA LEU A 460 29.50 18.71 1.75
C LEU A 460 30.24 18.74 0.40
N PRO A 461 30.94 17.66 0.00
CA PRO A 461 31.49 17.59 -1.34
C PRO A 461 30.33 17.72 -2.33
N GLN A 462 30.37 18.75 -3.18
CA GLN A 462 29.36 18.91 -4.22
C GLN A 462 29.39 17.67 -5.10
N VAL A 463 28.33 16.85 -5.00
CA VAL A 463 28.12 15.76 -5.94
C VAL A 463 27.80 16.45 -7.26
N ASN A 464 28.75 16.42 -8.21
CA ASN A 464 28.50 16.80 -9.60
C ASN A 464 27.44 15.84 -10.15
N GLY A 465 26.17 16.19 -9.96
CA GLY A 465 25.02 15.47 -10.49
C GLY A 465 24.94 15.67 -11.99
N LYS A 466 25.74 14.92 -12.75
CA LYS A 466 25.39 14.64 -14.14
C LYS A 466 24.24 13.62 -14.11
N ASP A 467 23.11 14.03 -14.70
CA ASP A 467 21.94 13.21 -15.07
C ASP A 467 21.00 12.69 -13.97
N LYS A 468 20.33 13.60 -13.25
CA LYS A 468 19.03 13.29 -12.59
C LYS A 468 17.93 14.34 -12.81
N ASP A 469 18.06 15.18 -13.84
CA ASP A 469 17.14 16.31 -14.09
C ASP A 469 15.86 15.97 -14.88
N HIS A 470 15.46 14.69 -14.95
CA HIS A 470 14.23 14.28 -15.64
C HIS A 470 13.27 13.49 -14.75
N ALA A 471 13.27 13.71 -13.43
CA ALA A 471 12.12 13.30 -12.63
C ALA A 471 10.97 14.28 -12.93
N PRO A 472 9.80 13.81 -13.43
CA PRO A 472 8.64 14.68 -13.55
C PRO A 472 8.37 15.29 -12.17
N ALA A 473 8.05 16.59 -12.14
CA ALA A 473 7.77 17.31 -10.91
C ALA A 473 6.80 16.49 -10.05
N ALA A 474 7.30 15.98 -8.91
CA ALA A 474 6.47 15.27 -7.96
C ALA A 474 5.30 16.20 -7.59
N LEU A 475 4.09 15.66 -7.63
CA LEU A 475 2.87 16.39 -7.33
C LEU A 475 3.01 17.05 -5.95
N ARG A 476 3.24 18.37 -5.91
CA ARG A 476 3.28 19.12 -4.65
C ARG A 476 1.85 19.28 -4.17
N LEU A 477 1.43 18.46 -3.22
CA LEU A 477 0.22 18.70 -2.44
C LEU A 477 0.50 19.89 -1.51
N SER A 478 0.34 21.11 -2.02
CA SER A 478 0.29 22.29 -1.15
C SER A 478 -1.07 22.29 -0.46
N ALA A 479 -1.11 21.97 0.82
CA ALA A 479 -2.24 22.24 1.69
C ALA A 479 -2.36 23.76 1.89
N GLN A 480 -2.84 24.49 0.87
CA GLN A 480 -3.37 25.83 1.09
C GLN A 480 -4.80 25.67 1.62
N ALA A 481 -4.91 25.43 2.93
CA ALA A 481 -6.12 25.68 3.67
C ALA A 481 -6.44 27.18 3.56
N GLY A 482 -7.37 27.57 2.68
CA GLY A 482 -7.75 28.98 2.59
C GLY A 482 -8.64 29.41 1.44
N ALA A 483 -8.68 28.68 0.32
CA ALA A 483 -9.67 28.96 -0.71
C ALA A 483 -10.82 27.95 -0.55
N GLY A 484 -11.99 28.41 -0.10
CA GLY A 484 -13.20 27.59 -0.12
C GLY A 484 -13.33 26.94 -1.49
N VAL A 485 -13.11 25.62 -1.53
CA VAL A 485 -13.09 24.85 -2.77
C VAL A 485 -14.50 24.94 -3.34
N ARG A 486 -14.65 25.76 -4.38
CA ARG A 486 -15.77 25.64 -5.31
C ARG A 486 -15.76 24.19 -5.76
N ASP A 487 -16.90 23.54 -5.58
CA ASP A 487 -17.30 22.24 -6.15
C ASP A 487 -16.23 21.72 -7.12
N PRO A 488 -15.43 20.70 -6.74
CA PRO A 488 -14.42 20.16 -7.63
C PRO A 488 -15.19 19.50 -8.77
N GLY A 489 -15.52 20.30 -9.79
CA GLY A 489 -16.05 19.85 -11.04
C GLY A 489 -14.96 19.02 -11.69
N ILE A 490 -14.90 17.75 -11.30
CA ILE A 490 -14.07 16.74 -11.93
C ILE A 490 -14.62 16.63 -13.35
N ARG A 491 -14.02 17.40 -14.26
CA ARG A 491 -14.17 17.17 -15.69
C ARG A 491 -13.50 15.84 -15.97
N LEU A 492 -14.34 14.81 -16.12
CA LEU A 492 -13.95 13.54 -16.71
C LEU A 492 -13.24 13.90 -18.03
N GLU A 493 -11.95 13.55 -18.12
CA GLU A 493 -11.09 13.87 -19.25
C GLU A 493 -11.76 13.54 -20.58
N ALA A 494 -11.49 14.38 -21.57
CA ALA A 494 -12.04 14.19 -22.89
C ALA A 494 -11.43 12.93 -23.55
N PRO A 495 -12.20 12.11 -24.28
CA PRO A 495 -11.72 10.89 -24.93
C PRO A 495 -10.54 11.12 -25.88
N ASP A 496 -9.80 10.05 -26.23
CA ASP A 496 -8.60 10.08 -27.08
C ASP A 496 -8.78 10.72 -28.48
N ASP A 497 -10.02 10.95 -28.91
CA ASP A 497 -10.39 11.61 -30.16
C ASP A 497 -11.18 12.91 -29.96
N TRP A 498 -11.01 13.54 -28.80
CA TRP A 498 -11.50 14.88 -28.53
C TRP A 498 -10.77 15.91 -29.38
N ASP A 499 -11.49 16.51 -30.31
CA ASP A 499 -11.05 17.68 -31.05
C ASP A 499 -11.56 18.95 -30.35
N PRO A 500 -10.67 19.79 -29.77
CA PRO A 500 -11.07 21.08 -29.18
C PRO A 500 -11.77 22.02 -30.17
N ALA A 501 -11.54 21.83 -31.48
CA ALA A 501 -12.18 22.61 -32.54
C ALA A 501 -13.61 22.14 -32.88
N ASN A 502 -14.00 20.94 -32.46
CA ASN A 502 -15.34 20.39 -32.69
C ASN A 502 -15.83 19.57 -31.47
N PRO A 503 -16.16 20.24 -30.35
CA PRO A 503 -16.64 19.57 -29.15
C PRO A 503 -18.00 18.91 -29.42
N ASP A 504 -18.03 17.59 -29.59
CA ASP A 504 -19.27 16.82 -29.75
C ASP A 504 -19.98 16.66 -28.39
N PRO A 505 -21.07 17.40 -28.12
CA PRO A 505 -21.74 17.41 -26.81
C PRO A 505 -22.38 16.05 -26.45
N PHE A 506 -22.58 15.19 -27.44
CA PHE A 506 -23.31 13.93 -27.31
C PHE A 506 -22.40 12.77 -26.85
N ARG A 507 -21.09 12.90 -27.05
CA ARG A 507 -20.13 11.87 -26.67
C ARG A 507 -19.72 11.95 -25.20
N SER A 508 -19.62 13.16 -24.65
CA SER A 508 -19.30 13.39 -23.23
C SER A 508 -20.44 13.02 -22.28
N HIS A 509 -21.66 12.81 -22.80
CA HIS A 509 -22.87 12.55 -22.01
C HIS A 509 -23.62 11.28 -22.43
N GLY A 510 -22.95 10.31 -23.07
CA GLY A 510 -23.62 9.10 -23.58
C GLY A 510 -24.50 8.40 -22.54
N ARG A 511 -24.05 8.30 -21.29
CA ARG A 511 -24.84 7.74 -20.18
C ARG A 511 -26.06 8.59 -19.80
N ALA A 512 -25.95 9.92 -19.87
CA ALA A 512 -27.10 10.80 -19.67
C ALA A 512 -28.15 10.63 -20.78
N VAL A 513 -27.72 10.37 -22.02
CA VAL A 513 -28.63 10.07 -23.14
C VAL A 513 -29.40 8.78 -22.90
N HIS A 514 -28.73 7.71 -22.46
CA HIS A 514 -29.40 6.46 -22.07
C HIS A 514 -30.38 6.68 -20.92
N ALA A 515 -29.96 7.38 -19.85
CA ALA A 515 -30.81 7.64 -18.69
C ALA A 515 -32.06 8.48 -19.04
N VAL A 516 -31.91 9.47 -19.93
CA VAL A 516 -33.03 10.25 -20.46
C VAL A 516 -33.96 9.35 -21.27
N LEU A 517 -33.46 8.63 -22.28
CA LEU A 517 -34.29 7.80 -23.16
C LEU A 517 -34.92 6.58 -22.46
N ALA A 518 -34.32 6.10 -21.37
CA ALA A 518 -34.90 5.08 -20.49
C ALA A 518 -36.17 5.61 -19.78
N ARG A 519 -36.26 6.91 -19.51
CA ARG A 519 -37.46 7.54 -18.91
C ARG A 519 -38.51 7.96 -19.92
N VAL A 520 -38.13 8.20 -21.16
CA VAL A 520 -39.03 8.71 -22.21
C VAL A 520 -39.89 7.57 -22.75
N ARG A 521 -41.14 7.42 -22.31
CA ARG A 521 -42.03 6.41 -22.91
C ARG A 521 -42.55 6.88 -24.26
N THR A 522 -42.96 8.13 -24.32
CA THR A 522 -43.41 8.85 -25.51
C THR A 522 -42.61 10.13 -25.73
N ALA A 523 -42.65 10.70 -26.93
CA ALA A 523 -41.93 11.96 -27.21
C ALA A 523 -42.32 13.13 -26.27
N ALA A 524 -43.53 13.12 -25.71
CA ALA A 524 -44.00 14.13 -24.75
C ALA A 524 -43.26 14.08 -23.40
N ASP A 525 -42.68 12.94 -23.03
CA ASP A 525 -41.99 12.75 -21.75
C ASP A 525 -40.55 13.34 -21.73
N LEU A 526 -40.07 13.84 -22.87
CA LEU A 526 -38.67 14.25 -23.05
C LEU A 526 -38.25 15.38 -22.11
N GLU A 527 -39.06 16.43 -21.97
CA GLU A 527 -38.73 17.55 -21.08
C GLU A 527 -38.68 17.14 -19.61
N ASP A 528 -39.62 16.30 -19.18
CA ASP A 528 -39.64 15.79 -17.80
C ASP A 528 -38.47 14.85 -17.52
N ALA A 529 -38.08 14.02 -18.49
CA ALA A 529 -36.91 13.16 -18.40
C ALA A 529 -35.61 13.99 -18.29
N LEU A 530 -35.49 15.03 -19.12
CA LEU A 530 -34.35 15.96 -19.09
C LEU A 530 -34.29 16.75 -17.77
N ALA A 531 -35.42 17.23 -17.26
CA ALA A 531 -35.47 17.96 -16.00
C ALA A 531 -34.98 17.11 -14.81
N ARG A 532 -35.23 15.79 -14.85
CA ARG A 532 -34.82 14.86 -13.78
C ARG A 532 -33.38 14.37 -13.93
N GLU A 533 -32.93 14.11 -15.15
CA GLU A 533 -31.62 13.49 -15.38
C GLU A 533 -30.51 14.52 -15.61
N ALA A 534 -30.81 15.72 -16.14
CA ALA A 534 -29.79 16.75 -16.36
C ALA A 534 -28.98 17.13 -15.11
N PRO A 535 -29.61 17.36 -13.93
CA PRO A 535 -28.86 17.65 -12.70
C PRO A 535 -28.05 16.45 -12.19
N VAL A 536 -28.57 15.22 -12.39
CA VAL A 536 -27.92 13.98 -11.93
C VAL A 536 -26.63 13.72 -12.69
N TRP A 537 -26.61 14.05 -13.98
CA TRP A 537 -25.47 13.85 -14.87
C TRP A 537 -24.63 15.11 -15.09
N GLY A 538 -24.91 16.20 -14.36
CA GLY A 538 -24.12 17.44 -14.43
C GLY A 538 -24.19 18.17 -15.78
N LEU A 539 -25.29 18.00 -16.53
CA LEU A 539 -25.50 18.67 -17.81
C LEU A 539 -25.62 20.18 -17.61
N THR A 540 -24.81 20.97 -18.34
CA THR A 540 -24.98 22.44 -18.35
C THR A 540 -26.30 22.83 -19.01
N THR A 541 -26.77 24.05 -18.77
CA THR A 541 -27.99 24.56 -19.39
C THR A 541 -27.93 24.46 -20.92
N GLU A 542 -26.79 24.82 -21.50
CA GLU A 542 -26.57 24.77 -22.95
C GLU A 542 -26.57 23.33 -23.47
N ALA A 543 -25.95 22.40 -22.75
CA ALA A 543 -25.91 20.98 -23.11
C ALA A 543 -27.29 20.33 -23.01
N ARG A 544 -28.07 20.66 -21.98
CA ARG A 544 -29.47 20.23 -21.83
C ARG A 544 -30.32 20.70 -23.00
N GLU A 545 -30.22 21.98 -23.36
CA GLU A 545 -31.00 22.55 -24.47
C GLU A 545 -30.62 21.94 -25.82
N ALA A 546 -29.32 21.70 -26.06
CA ALA A 546 -28.85 21.01 -27.26
C ALA A 546 -29.38 19.57 -27.33
N LEU A 547 -29.38 18.86 -26.21
CA LEU A 547 -29.90 17.49 -26.12
C LEU A 547 -31.42 17.44 -26.33
N ALA A 548 -32.16 18.40 -25.76
CA ALA A 548 -33.61 18.54 -25.95
C ALA A 548 -33.98 18.70 -27.43
N ARG A 549 -33.31 19.61 -28.14
CA ARG A 549 -33.56 19.83 -29.58
C ARG A 549 -33.28 18.59 -30.41
N HIS A 550 -32.15 17.92 -30.16
CA HIS A 550 -31.73 16.77 -30.96
C HIS A 550 -32.59 15.54 -30.71
N LEU A 551 -32.83 15.19 -29.44
CA LEU A 551 -33.69 14.05 -29.09
C LEU A 551 -35.14 14.31 -29.48
N GLY A 552 -35.63 15.54 -29.40
CA GLY A 552 -36.97 15.90 -29.87
C GLY A 552 -37.15 15.65 -31.37
N LEU A 553 -36.18 16.09 -32.19
CA LEU A 553 -36.18 15.82 -33.63
C LEU A 553 -36.04 14.33 -33.95
N LEU A 554 -35.23 13.61 -33.15
CA LEU A 554 -35.02 12.18 -33.32
C LEU A 554 -36.30 11.39 -33.05
N LEU A 555 -36.93 11.63 -31.90
CA LEU A 555 -38.14 10.92 -31.45
C LEU A 555 -39.36 11.19 -32.35
N ALA A 556 -39.36 12.30 -33.08
CA ALA A 556 -40.41 12.63 -34.06
C ALA A 556 -40.27 11.86 -35.40
N LYS A 557 -39.19 11.09 -35.62
CA LYS A 557 -39.01 10.34 -36.87
C LYS A 557 -40.02 9.19 -36.99
N PRO A 558 -40.67 9.02 -38.16
CA PRO A 558 -41.64 7.93 -38.37
C PRO A 558 -41.11 6.53 -38.03
N GLY A 559 -39.83 6.26 -38.31
CA GLY A 559 -39.20 4.97 -38.02
C GLY A 559 -39.03 4.65 -36.53
N LEU A 560 -39.12 5.64 -35.64
CA LEU A 560 -39.02 5.45 -34.18
C LEU A 560 -40.38 5.40 -33.47
N LEU A 561 -41.48 5.67 -34.18
CA LEU A 561 -42.84 5.53 -33.65
C LEU A 561 -43.14 4.12 -33.10
N PRO A 562 -42.64 3.01 -33.69
CA PRO A 562 -42.82 1.68 -33.11
C PRO A 562 -42.13 1.48 -31.74
N PHE A 563 -41.26 2.40 -31.32
CA PHE A 563 -40.52 2.32 -30.04
C PHE A 563 -40.92 3.39 -29.03
N PHE A 564 -41.40 4.54 -29.50
CA PHE A 564 -41.70 5.73 -28.69
C PHE A 564 -43.10 6.32 -28.97
N GLY A 565 -43.97 5.57 -29.67
CA GLY A 565 -45.35 5.95 -29.95
C GLY A 565 -46.30 5.79 -28.75
N GLU A 566 -47.48 6.38 -28.87
CA GLU A 566 -48.52 6.30 -27.84
C GLU A 566 -49.19 4.91 -27.81
N GLY A 567 -49.59 4.44 -26.62
CA GLY A 567 -50.31 3.17 -26.44
C GLY A 567 -49.44 1.91 -26.43
N LEU A 568 -48.11 2.04 -26.53
CA LEU A 568 -47.17 0.91 -26.51
C LEU A 568 -46.94 0.35 -25.10
N VAL A 569 -46.80 -0.97 -25.00
CA VAL A 569 -46.32 -1.63 -23.77
C VAL A 569 -44.80 -1.69 -23.83
N VAL A 570 -44.16 -0.79 -23.07
CA VAL A 570 -42.71 -0.59 -23.10
C VAL A 570 -42.06 -1.08 -21.80
N HIS A 571 -41.04 -1.90 -21.95
CA HIS A 571 -40.15 -2.36 -20.90
C HIS A 571 -38.76 -1.79 -21.14
N THR A 572 -38.35 -0.82 -20.32
CA THR A 572 -37.02 -0.21 -20.37
C THR A 572 -36.11 -0.88 -19.35
N GLU A 573 -34.82 -1.02 -19.67
CA GLU A 573 -33.78 -1.57 -18.77
C GLU A 573 -34.14 -2.94 -18.12
N SER A 574 -34.98 -3.73 -18.77
CA SER A 574 -35.45 -5.01 -18.22
C SER A 574 -34.39 -6.08 -18.40
N THR A 575 -34.02 -6.75 -17.31
CA THR A 575 -32.97 -7.78 -17.33
C THR A 575 -33.57 -9.11 -17.76
N LEU A 576 -33.04 -9.66 -18.84
CA LEU A 576 -33.35 -10.99 -19.34
C LEU A 576 -32.32 -11.99 -18.80
N LEU A 577 -32.78 -13.16 -18.36
CA LEU A 577 -31.92 -14.21 -17.83
C LEU A 577 -31.98 -15.43 -18.74
N ASN A 578 -30.83 -15.96 -19.13
CA ASN A 578 -30.78 -17.23 -19.84
C ASN A 578 -30.82 -18.43 -18.87
N ALA A 579 -31.05 -19.63 -19.41
CA ALA A 579 -31.11 -20.87 -18.62
C ALA A 579 -29.82 -21.20 -17.83
N GLN A 580 -28.71 -20.52 -18.14
CA GLN A 580 -27.42 -20.66 -17.49
C GLN A 580 -27.18 -19.58 -16.41
N GLY A 581 -28.17 -18.72 -16.16
CA GLY A 581 -28.10 -17.66 -15.15
C GLY A 581 -27.35 -16.39 -15.60
N GLN A 582 -27.01 -16.26 -16.89
CA GLN A 582 -26.38 -15.05 -17.43
C GLN A 582 -27.44 -13.98 -17.71
N ALA A 583 -27.17 -12.77 -17.23
CA ALA A 583 -28.04 -11.62 -17.36
C ALA A 583 -27.67 -10.75 -18.57
N GLN A 584 -28.66 -10.40 -19.39
CA GLN A 584 -28.54 -9.49 -20.51
C GLN A 584 -29.61 -8.39 -20.39
N ARG A 585 -29.23 -7.12 -20.62
CA ARG A 585 -30.14 -5.99 -20.45
C ARG A 585 -30.21 -5.16 -21.73
N PRO A 586 -31.25 -5.34 -22.57
CA PRO A 586 -31.54 -4.39 -23.63
C PRO A 586 -31.98 -3.03 -23.06
N ASP A 587 -31.70 -1.95 -23.80
CA ASP A 587 -32.14 -0.61 -23.42
C ASP A 587 -33.67 -0.49 -23.42
N ARG A 588 -34.32 -1.06 -24.44
CA ARG A 588 -35.78 -1.01 -24.60
C ARG A 588 -36.33 -2.25 -25.30
N VAL A 589 -37.44 -2.76 -24.76
CA VAL A 589 -38.25 -3.82 -25.35
C VAL A 589 -39.70 -3.34 -25.45
N VAL A 590 -40.29 -3.47 -26.62
CA VAL A 590 -41.68 -3.06 -26.88
C VAL A 590 -42.49 -4.26 -27.32
N LYS A 591 -43.66 -4.45 -26.71
CA LYS A 591 -44.64 -5.44 -27.17
C LYS A 591 -45.65 -4.77 -28.10
N ASP A 592 -45.75 -5.29 -29.33
CA ASP A 592 -46.70 -4.85 -30.35
C ASP A 592 -47.53 -6.05 -30.80
N GLY A 593 -48.75 -6.18 -30.28
CA GLY A 593 -49.59 -7.37 -30.50
C GLY A 593 -48.90 -8.67 -30.03
N ASP A 594 -48.72 -9.61 -30.96
CA ASP A 594 -48.08 -10.92 -30.75
C ASP A 594 -46.58 -10.93 -31.09
N MET A 595 -45.94 -9.77 -31.25
CA MET A 595 -44.50 -9.66 -31.50
C MET A 595 -43.79 -8.71 -30.53
N PHE A 596 -42.50 -8.95 -30.31
CA PHE A 596 -41.63 -8.06 -29.54
C PHE A 596 -40.62 -7.36 -30.44
N ARG A 597 -40.27 -6.13 -30.09
CA ARG A 597 -39.17 -5.38 -30.70
C ARG A 597 -38.18 -4.97 -29.65
N VAL A 598 -36.90 -5.27 -29.88
CA VAL A 598 -35.79 -4.88 -29.04
C VAL A 598 -35.04 -3.74 -29.69
N LEU A 599 -34.78 -2.69 -28.92
CA LEU A 599 -33.99 -1.54 -29.33
C LEU A 599 -32.81 -1.38 -28.38
N ASP A 600 -31.61 -1.33 -28.96
CA ASP A 600 -30.39 -1.00 -28.25
C ASP A 600 -29.82 0.31 -28.81
N ILE A 601 -29.48 1.24 -27.93
CA ILE A 601 -29.18 2.63 -28.25
C ILE A 601 -27.67 2.81 -28.19
N LYS A 602 -27.09 3.41 -29.23
CA LYS A 602 -25.66 3.67 -29.31
C LYS A 602 -25.41 5.16 -29.55
N THR A 603 -24.54 5.72 -28.71
CA THR A 603 -24.11 7.12 -28.78
C THR A 603 -22.77 7.28 -29.52
N GLY A 604 -22.04 6.18 -29.74
CA GLY A 604 -20.78 6.11 -30.49
C GLY A 604 -20.94 5.67 -31.96
N ALA A 605 -19.81 5.43 -32.63
CA ALA A 605 -19.78 4.98 -34.03
C ALA A 605 -20.30 3.54 -34.20
N PRO A 606 -20.83 3.17 -35.39
CA PRO A 606 -21.24 1.81 -35.69
C PRO A 606 -20.10 0.78 -35.57
N ALA A 607 -20.41 -0.38 -34.98
CA ALA A 607 -19.47 -1.48 -34.82
C ALA A 607 -20.21 -2.83 -34.92
N GLU A 608 -19.56 -3.86 -35.48
CA GLU A 608 -20.17 -5.18 -35.68
C GLU A 608 -20.57 -5.87 -34.37
N ARG A 609 -19.81 -5.66 -33.29
CA ARG A 609 -20.14 -6.14 -31.93
C ARG A 609 -21.53 -5.66 -31.44
N HIS A 610 -22.04 -4.53 -31.95
CA HIS A 610 -23.36 -4.03 -31.57
C HIS A 610 -24.48 -4.91 -32.15
N LYS A 611 -24.28 -5.47 -33.36
CA LYS A 611 -25.25 -6.37 -33.98
C LYS A 611 -25.30 -7.70 -33.26
N GLU A 612 -24.14 -8.26 -32.93
CA GLU A 612 -24.02 -9.50 -32.15
C GLU A 612 -24.74 -9.39 -30.80
N GLN A 613 -24.61 -8.24 -30.13
CA GLN A 613 -25.31 -7.95 -28.87
C GLN A 613 -26.83 -7.98 -29.03
N VAL A 614 -27.38 -7.30 -30.04
CA VAL A 614 -28.82 -7.26 -30.30
C VAL A 614 -29.36 -8.63 -30.73
N GLN A 615 -28.61 -9.39 -31.53
CA GLN A 615 -28.96 -10.75 -31.90
C GLN A 615 -29.05 -11.68 -30.68
N GLY A 616 -28.16 -11.49 -29.70
CA GLY A 616 -28.23 -12.16 -28.40
C GLY A 616 -29.55 -11.88 -27.67
N TYR A 617 -29.97 -10.62 -27.62
CA TYR A 617 -31.26 -10.23 -27.01
C TYR A 617 -32.45 -10.86 -27.74
N VAL A 618 -32.43 -10.83 -29.07
CA VAL A 618 -33.49 -11.39 -29.92
C VAL A 618 -33.64 -12.89 -29.69
N GLN A 619 -32.53 -13.62 -29.66
CA GLN A 619 -32.57 -15.07 -29.41
C GLN A 619 -33.15 -15.38 -28.03
N LEU A 620 -32.69 -14.66 -27.00
CA LEU A 620 -33.12 -14.88 -25.62
C LEU A 620 -34.61 -14.60 -25.42
N LEU A 621 -35.12 -13.50 -25.97
CA LEU A 621 -36.55 -13.17 -25.87
C LEU A 621 -37.42 -14.16 -26.65
N ARG A 622 -36.95 -14.69 -27.80
CA ARG A 622 -37.68 -15.73 -28.55
C ARG A 622 -37.79 -17.02 -27.75
N GLU A 623 -36.72 -17.40 -27.04
CA GLU A 623 -36.72 -18.59 -26.18
C GLU A 623 -37.68 -18.45 -24.99
N VAL A 624 -37.82 -17.24 -24.43
CA VAL A 624 -38.68 -16.99 -23.26
C VAL A 624 -40.17 -16.86 -23.64
N GLU A 625 -40.48 -16.06 -24.66
CA GLU A 625 -41.87 -15.67 -24.97
C GLU A 625 -42.50 -16.50 -26.09
N GLY A 626 -41.72 -17.31 -26.82
CA GLY A 626 -42.22 -18.16 -27.90
C GLY A 626 -42.85 -17.41 -29.09
N THR A 627 -42.57 -16.12 -29.22
CA THR A 627 -43.15 -15.20 -30.22
C THR A 627 -42.07 -14.61 -31.12
N PRO A 628 -42.42 -14.05 -32.30
CA PRO A 628 -41.46 -13.34 -33.15
C PRO A 628 -40.86 -12.12 -32.45
N VAL A 629 -39.53 -11.98 -32.54
CA VAL A 629 -38.77 -10.85 -31.98
C VAL A 629 -37.93 -10.20 -33.07
N GLU A 630 -38.01 -8.88 -33.22
CA GLU A 630 -37.17 -8.08 -34.11
C GLU A 630 -36.15 -7.27 -33.31
N GLY A 631 -34.92 -7.17 -33.80
CA GLY A 631 -33.83 -6.44 -33.16
C GLY A 631 -33.42 -5.21 -33.96
N PHE A 632 -33.20 -4.09 -33.26
CA PHE A 632 -32.80 -2.83 -33.87
C PHE A 632 -31.70 -2.12 -33.07
N LEU A 633 -30.82 -1.45 -33.79
CA LEU A 633 -29.83 -0.52 -33.24
C LEU A 633 -30.21 0.91 -33.60
N LEU A 634 -30.25 1.80 -32.60
CA LEU A 634 -30.42 3.24 -32.81
C LEU A 634 -29.10 3.96 -32.59
N TYR A 635 -28.52 4.51 -33.64
CA TYR A 635 -27.37 5.41 -33.54
C TYR A 635 -27.87 6.85 -33.35
N VAL A 636 -27.77 7.38 -32.14
CA VAL A 636 -28.35 8.68 -31.76
C VAL A 636 -27.75 9.83 -32.56
N ARG A 637 -26.47 9.74 -32.96
CA ARG A 637 -25.72 10.81 -33.62
C ARG A 637 -26.29 11.18 -34.99
N ASN A 638 -26.44 10.19 -35.87
CA ASN A 638 -27.00 10.36 -37.21
C ASN A 638 -28.51 10.04 -37.25
N GLY A 639 -29.05 9.52 -36.14
CA GLY A 639 -30.42 9.07 -36.02
C GLY A 639 -30.76 7.94 -36.98
N GLU A 640 -29.78 7.08 -37.25
CA GLU A 640 -29.91 5.90 -38.09
C GLU A 640 -30.46 4.74 -37.26
N LEU A 641 -31.48 4.08 -37.80
CA LEU A 641 -32.09 2.89 -37.23
C LEU A 641 -31.69 1.69 -38.10
N VAL A 642 -30.92 0.76 -37.55
CA VAL A 642 -30.39 -0.40 -38.27
C VAL A 642 -31.08 -1.66 -37.77
N PRO A 643 -31.77 -2.44 -38.63
CA PRO A 643 -32.29 -3.75 -38.27
C PRO A 643 -31.13 -4.78 -38.17
N CYS A 644 -31.22 -5.68 -37.19
CA CYS A 644 -30.15 -6.64 -36.83
C CYS A 644 -30.55 -8.11 -36.98
#